data_AF-A0A1R3HE59-F1
#
_entry.id   AF-A0A1R3HE59-F1
#
_cell.length_a   1.000
_cell.length_b   1.000
_cell.length_c   1.000
_cell.angle_alpha   90.00
_cell.angle_beta   90.00
_cell.angle_gamma   90.00
#
_symmetry.space_group_name_H-M   'P 1'
#
loop_
_entity.id
_entity.type
_entity.pdbx_description
1 polymer ?
#
loop_
_entity_poly.entity_id
_entity_poly.type
_entity_poly.pdbx_seq_one_letter_code
_entity_poly.pdbx_strand_id
1 'polypeptide(L)'
;MKGFVMFQILVMLLLCGNAVSKECTNTPTQLSSHSFRYELLKSNNETWKQEMFAHYHLIPTDESAWSNLLPRKVLREEDEFSWSMMYKKMKNQGSFKVAGDFLKEVSLHDVRLDPNSIQGRAQQTNLEYLLMLDEDNLVWSFRKTAGLPTPGKPYGGWEGPDVELRGHFVGHYLSATAHMWASTHNATLKEKMSAVVSALSDCQKKMGTGYLSAFPSELFDRFEAIKPVWAPYYTIHKILAGLLDQYIFADNVDALDMTKWMVEYFYNRVQNVITKHSVERHYLSLNEETGGMNDVLYRLFTVTGDPKHLLLAHLFDKPCFLGLLAVQADDISGFHANTHIPVVIGAQMRYEVTGDPLYKTIGAYFMDIVNSSHSYATGGTSVSEFWSDPKRLASTLQTENEESCTTYNMLKVSRHLFRWTKEVAYADYYERALTNGVLGIQRGTEPGVMIYMLPQGRGVSKAVSYHQWGTPFDSFWCCYGTGIESFSKLGDSIYFEEEGGVPSLYITQYVSSTLDWKSGQIVLNQKVDPVVSWDPYLRVTLTSSLKEGSGKSSTLNLRIPIWTQSKGAKATLNAQNLHLPAPGNFLPVKWSAGDKLTLQLPISLRTEAIKDDRTEYASLQAILYGHYLLCGYSNGDWDIKTGLTSSVSDWISPVPSGYNNHLVTFSQDFGDSTFVIANSNRSITMEKFPKAGTDAALHATFRLVFDDTTEKISTIRDAIGKTVMLEPFDFPGMVLVHQGTENNLAVTNSPDDEDSSSFRLVAGLDGKADSVSLESESQKGCYVYSGVKYSSGASMKLGCKSASSGDGFNQAVSFAMDKGISQYHPISFVAKGAHRNFLLVPLQSLRDESYTVYFNIQS
;
A
#
# COMPACT_ATOMS: atom_id res chain seq x y z
N MET A 1 41.94 20.21 49.85
CA MET A 1 40.55 20.23 49.31
C MET A 1 40.42 19.83 47.83
N LYS A 2 41.45 19.28 47.14
CA LYS A 2 41.31 18.78 45.75
C LYS A 2 41.21 17.25 45.62
N GLY A 3 41.54 16.48 46.67
CA GLY A 3 41.44 15.01 46.64
C GLY A 3 40.05 14.45 46.95
N PHE A 4 39.21 15.18 47.69
CA PHE A 4 37.90 14.70 48.12
C PHE A 4 36.82 14.82 47.03
N VAL A 5 36.97 15.79 46.11
CA VAL A 5 36.07 15.98 44.96
C VAL A 5 36.34 14.92 43.87
N MET A 6 37.60 14.53 43.67
CA MET A 6 37.96 13.43 42.76
C MET A 6 37.42 12.08 43.23
N PHE A 7 37.42 11.82 44.55
CA PHE A 7 36.86 10.58 45.09
C PHE A 7 35.33 10.55 45.01
N GLN A 8 34.63 11.68 45.20
CA GLN A 8 33.18 11.74 45.00
C GLN A 8 32.76 11.63 43.52
N ILE A 9 33.55 12.12 42.57
CA ILE A 9 33.28 11.97 41.14
C ILE A 9 33.56 10.53 40.68
N LEU A 10 34.62 9.88 41.20
CA LEU A 10 34.91 8.48 40.88
C LEU A 10 33.87 7.52 41.50
N VAL A 11 33.37 7.83 42.70
CA VAL A 11 32.29 7.06 43.35
C VAL A 11 30.93 7.33 42.70
N MET A 12 30.66 8.54 42.18
CA MET A 12 29.47 8.77 41.34
C MET A 12 29.55 8.05 40.00
N LEU A 13 30.73 7.96 39.37
CA LEU A 13 30.92 7.20 38.13
C LEU A 13 30.87 5.67 38.34
N LEU A 14 31.18 5.19 39.54
CA LEU A 14 31.04 3.78 39.94
C LEU A 14 29.64 3.43 40.48
N LEU A 15 28.83 4.43 40.85
CA LEU A 15 27.42 4.29 41.26
C LEU A 15 26.42 4.67 40.15
N CYS A 16 26.90 5.23 39.03
CA CYS A 16 26.29 5.02 37.73
C CYS A 16 26.47 3.55 37.37
N GLY A 17 25.72 2.68 38.04
CA GLY A 17 25.38 1.41 37.44
C GLY A 17 24.86 1.74 36.07
N ASN A 18 25.58 1.30 35.03
CA ASN A 18 24.99 1.18 33.71
C ASN A 18 23.70 0.41 33.95
N ALA A 19 22.57 1.11 33.99
CA ALA A 19 21.33 0.52 33.55
C ALA A 19 21.59 0.24 32.08
N VAL A 20 22.22 -0.91 31.81
CA VAL A 20 22.13 -1.54 30.51
C VAL A 20 20.63 -1.74 30.36
N SER A 21 20.00 -0.82 29.64
CA SER A 21 18.64 -0.95 29.17
C SER A 21 18.54 -2.37 28.64
N LYS A 22 17.60 -3.15 29.19
CA LYS A 22 17.38 -4.55 28.82
C LYS A 22 17.43 -4.64 27.30
N GLU A 23 18.40 -5.38 26.76
CA GLU A 23 18.50 -5.61 25.33
C GLU A 23 17.21 -6.34 24.90
N CYS A 24 16.23 -5.58 24.41
CA CYS A 24 15.44 -6.05 23.28
C CYS A 24 16.52 -6.40 22.26
N THR A 25 16.79 -7.68 22.02
CA THR A 25 17.94 -8.07 21.20
C THR A 25 17.64 -7.68 19.77
N ASN A 26 18.05 -6.46 19.48
CA ASN A 26 18.07 -5.74 18.22
C ASN A 26 19.33 -6.12 17.46
N THR A 27 19.70 -7.41 17.43
CA THR A 27 20.60 -7.79 16.36
C THR A 27 19.70 -7.92 15.14
N PRO A 28 19.80 -7.05 14.12
CA PRO A 28 19.37 -7.41 12.78
C PRO A 28 20.24 -8.59 12.38
N THR A 29 19.86 -9.77 12.86
CA THR A 29 20.20 -10.97 12.16
C THR A 29 19.44 -10.86 10.85
N GLN A 30 20.10 -11.20 9.75
CA GLN A 30 19.39 -11.34 8.48
C GLN A 30 18.15 -12.24 8.64
N LEU A 31 18.17 -13.14 9.64
CA LEU A 31 17.04 -13.95 10.08
C LEU A 31 15.81 -13.17 10.56
N SER A 32 15.88 -11.90 10.94
CA SER A 32 14.65 -11.13 11.23
C SER A 32 13.87 -10.75 9.96
N SER A 33 14.51 -10.80 8.79
CA SER A 33 13.85 -10.62 7.52
C SER A 33 13.13 -11.90 7.08
N HIS A 34 11.87 -11.76 6.70
CA HIS A 34 11.10 -12.88 6.15
C HIS A 34 11.67 -13.35 4.81
N SER A 35 12.06 -12.39 3.97
CA SER A 35 12.66 -12.64 2.67
C SER A 35 13.92 -13.49 2.81
N PHE A 36 14.83 -13.09 3.70
CA PHE A 36 16.06 -13.82 3.96
C PHE A 36 15.81 -15.20 4.58
N ARG A 37 14.87 -15.32 5.52
CA ARG A 37 14.53 -16.63 6.13
C ARG A 37 14.04 -17.63 5.10
N TYR A 38 13.18 -17.19 4.19
CA TYR A 38 12.70 -18.04 3.11
C TYR A 38 13.84 -18.57 2.24
N GLU A 39 14.77 -17.70 1.83
CA GLU A 39 15.95 -18.11 1.05
C GLU A 39 16.83 -19.09 1.81
N LEU A 40 17.11 -18.82 3.08
CA LEU A 40 17.93 -19.67 3.93
C LEU A 40 17.31 -21.07 4.08
N LEU A 41 16.01 -21.16 4.33
CA LEU A 41 15.30 -22.43 4.49
C LEU A 41 15.27 -23.22 3.17
N LYS A 42 15.10 -22.54 2.03
CA LYS A 42 15.06 -23.17 0.71
C LYS A 42 16.44 -23.59 0.18
N SER A 43 17.52 -23.02 0.72
CA SER A 43 18.87 -23.33 0.28
C SER A 43 19.26 -24.78 0.54
N ASN A 44 20.02 -25.39 -0.37
CA ASN A 44 20.64 -26.70 -0.16
C ASN A 44 22.02 -26.61 0.54
N ASN A 45 22.47 -25.39 0.86
CA ASN A 45 23.77 -25.16 1.49
C ASN A 45 23.65 -25.32 3.02
N GLU A 46 23.83 -26.55 3.50
CA GLU A 46 23.74 -26.87 4.93
C GLU A 46 24.81 -26.16 5.78
N THR A 47 26.00 -25.90 5.23
CA THR A 47 27.04 -25.12 5.92
C THR A 47 26.57 -23.69 6.17
N TRP A 48 25.98 -23.05 5.16
CA TRP A 48 25.44 -21.69 5.30
C TRP A 48 24.29 -21.64 6.32
N LYS A 49 23.39 -22.63 6.31
CA LYS A 49 22.35 -22.75 7.34
C LYS A 49 22.96 -22.89 8.73
N GLN A 50 23.94 -23.78 8.89
CA GLN A 50 24.62 -24.00 10.17
C GLN A 50 25.34 -22.75 10.66
N GLU A 51 26.05 -22.04 9.79
CA GLU A 51 26.71 -20.78 10.11
C GLU A 51 25.71 -19.71 10.55
N MET A 52 24.65 -19.47 9.77
CA MET A 52 23.63 -18.47 10.10
C MET A 52 22.89 -18.80 11.39
N PHE A 53 22.57 -20.07 11.65
CA PHE A 53 21.92 -20.49 12.89
C PHE A 53 22.88 -20.60 14.08
N ALA A 54 24.17 -20.81 13.88
CA ALA A 54 25.17 -20.79 14.96
C ALA A 54 25.34 -19.38 15.56
N HIS A 55 25.12 -18.33 14.76
CA HIS A 55 25.07 -16.95 15.24
C HIS A 55 23.76 -16.58 15.96
N TYR A 56 22.73 -17.45 15.91
CA TYR A 56 21.48 -17.29 16.65
C TYR A 56 21.61 -17.67 18.13
N HIS A 57 22.73 -18.30 18.51
CA HIS A 57 23.08 -18.41 19.90
C HIS A 57 23.40 -17.01 20.40
N LEU A 58 22.44 -16.40 21.12
CA LEU A 58 22.79 -15.43 22.14
C LEU A 58 23.98 -16.01 22.88
N ILE A 59 25.13 -15.33 22.79
CA ILE A 59 26.33 -15.75 23.50
C ILE A 59 25.89 -15.91 24.95
N PRO A 60 26.03 -17.10 25.57
CA PRO A 60 25.77 -17.25 26.98
C PRO A 60 26.93 -16.59 27.73
N THR A 61 26.98 -15.27 27.75
CA THR A 61 27.63 -14.58 28.86
C THR A 61 26.62 -14.57 30.01
N ASP A 62 26.78 -15.62 30.81
CA ASP A 62 26.35 -15.79 32.19
C ASP A 62 24.95 -16.37 32.48
N GLU A 63 24.76 -17.66 32.20
CA GLU A 63 23.91 -18.48 33.10
C GLU A 63 24.51 -18.54 34.54
N SER A 64 25.83 -18.33 34.70
CA SER A 64 26.54 -18.40 35.98
C SER A 64 26.54 -17.13 36.83
N ALA A 65 26.35 -15.93 36.25
CA ALA A 65 26.28 -14.69 37.05
C ALA A 65 24.87 -14.40 37.58
N TRP A 66 23.82 -14.95 36.96
CA TRP A 66 22.42 -14.71 37.36
C TRP A 66 21.89 -15.70 38.39
N SER A 67 22.45 -16.91 38.50
CA SER A 67 22.06 -17.87 39.54
C SER A 67 22.43 -17.46 40.96
N ASN A 68 23.31 -16.46 41.13
CA ASN A 68 23.80 -15.98 42.43
C ASN A 68 23.29 -14.59 42.83
N LEU A 69 22.41 -13.98 42.04
CA LEU A 69 21.80 -12.68 42.34
C LEU A 69 20.28 -12.76 42.27
N LEU A 70 19.68 -13.50 43.22
CA LEU A 70 18.53 -13.08 44.05
C LEU A 70 17.98 -14.27 44.87
N PRO A 71 17.42 -14.01 46.06
CA PRO A 71 17.01 -15.03 47.00
C PRO A 71 15.77 -15.79 46.52
N ARG A 72 15.78 -17.11 46.74
CA ARG A 72 14.60 -17.99 46.64
C ARG A 72 13.40 -17.36 47.36
N LYS A 73 12.40 -16.88 46.60
CA LYS A 73 10.95 -16.91 46.92
C LYS A 73 10.15 -16.22 45.81
N VAL A 74 9.39 -17.05 45.10
CA VAL A 74 7.98 -16.90 44.67
C VAL A 74 7.39 -15.48 44.72
N LEU A 75 6.76 -15.09 43.60
CA LEU A 75 5.70 -14.08 43.43
C LEU A 75 5.23 -13.44 44.76
N ARG A 76 5.46 -12.14 44.92
CA ARG A 76 4.93 -11.40 46.07
C ARG A 76 3.44 -11.14 45.88
N GLU A 77 2.68 -11.22 46.98
CA GLU A 77 1.25 -10.85 47.07
C GLU A 77 0.93 -9.46 46.49
N GLU A 78 1.93 -8.58 46.36
CA GLU A 78 1.80 -7.20 45.85
C GLU A 78 1.44 -7.14 44.35
N ASP A 79 1.90 -8.09 43.52
CA ASP A 79 1.56 -8.14 42.09
C ASP A 79 0.15 -8.72 41.88
N GLU A 80 -0.22 -9.76 42.65
CA GLU A 80 -1.60 -10.22 42.75
C GLU A 80 -2.52 -9.10 43.29
N PHE A 81 -2.03 -8.23 44.18
CA PHE A 81 -2.79 -7.10 44.71
C PHE A 81 -3.01 -5.99 43.66
N SER A 82 -2.00 -5.67 42.85
CA SER A 82 -2.12 -4.72 41.73
C SER A 82 -3.06 -5.24 40.64
N TRP A 83 -2.92 -6.51 40.27
CA TRP A 83 -3.81 -7.19 39.32
C TRP A 83 -5.23 -7.36 39.86
N SER A 84 -5.39 -7.74 41.13
CA SER A 84 -6.70 -7.84 41.78
C SER A 84 -7.34 -6.46 42.00
N MET A 85 -6.57 -5.38 42.11
CA MET A 85 -7.06 -4.00 42.09
C MET A 85 -7.53 -3.60 40.69
N MET A 86 -6.77 -3.88 39.63
CA MET A 86 -7.20 -3.65 38.24
C MET A 86 -8.46 -4.48 37.93
N TYR A 87 -8.48 -5.75 38.32
CA TYR A 87 -9.61 -6.67 38.23
C TYR A 87 -10.82 -6.20 39.06
N LYS A 88 -10.65 -5.75 40.31
CA LYS A 88 -11.73 -5.16 41.14
C LYS A 88 -12.28 -3.88 40.52
N LYS A 89 -11.42 -3.08 39.89
CA LYS A 89 -11.81 -1.87 39.16
C LYS A 89 -12.63 -2.23 37.92
N MET A 90 -12.23 -3.27 37.18
CA MET A 90 -12.95 -3.80 36.00
C MET A 90 -14.26 -4.51 36.34
N LYS A 91 -14.37 -5.18 37.50
CA LYS A 91 -15.56 -5.96 37.91
C LYS A 91 -16.70 -5.11 38.51
N ASN A 92 -16.43 -3.88 38.93
CA ASN A 92 -17.47 -2.93 39.36
C ASN A 92 -18.20 -2.36 38.13
N GLN A 93 -19.14 -3.13 37.60
CA GLN A 93 -19.96 -2.84 36.40
C GLN A 93 -20.76 -1.52 36.45
N GLY A 94 -20.86 -0.86 37.61
CA GLY A 94 -21.58 0.41 37.75
C GLY A 94 -20.76 1.68 37.42
N SER A 95 -19.44 1.57 37.21
CA SER A 95 -18.56 2.74 37.03
C SER A 95 -17.61 2.68 35.82
N PHE A 96 -17.56 1.59 35.07
CA PHE A 96 -16.82 1.53 33.80
C PHE A 96 -17.70 2.04 32.65
N LYS A 97 -17.85 3.36 32.54
CA LYS A 97 -17.91 3.95 31.19
C LYS A 97 -16.51 3.76 30.62
N VAL A 98 -16.37 3.02 29.52
CA VAL A 98 -15.12 2.96 28.74
C VAL A 98 -14.60 4.39 28.61
N ALA A 99 -13.33 4.60 28.96
CA ALA A 99 -12.75 5.93 29.03
C ALA A 99 -12.55 6.52 27.63
N GLY A 100 -13.62 7.09 27.07
CA GLY A 100 -13.63 7.91 25.85
C GLY A 100 -14.90 7.74 25.03
N ASP A 101 -15.53 8.85 24.64
CA ASP A 101 -16.58 8.89 23.60
C ASP A 101 -15.92 8.63 22.23
N PHE A 102 -15.44 7.40 22.02
CA PHE A 102 -14.79 6.98 20.77
C PHE A 102 -15.82 6.91 19.64
N LEU A 103 -15.39 7.27 18.43
CA LEU A 103 -16.20 7.01 17.26
C LEU A 103 -16.35 5.49 17.04
N LYS A 104 -17.58 5.09 16.75
CA LYS A 104 -17.94 3.75 16.31
C LYS A 104 -17.72 3.60 14.82
N GLU A 105 -17.29 2.41 14.45
CA GLU A 105 -17.07 2.05 13.07
C GLU A 105 -18.41 1.70 12.43
N VAL A 106 -18.66 2.21 11.23
CA VAL A 106 -19.82 1.76 10.45
C VAL A 106 -19.55 0.35 9.92
N SER A 107 -20.56 -0.52 9.99
CA SER A 107 -20.42 -1.89 9.51
C SER A 107 -20.15 -1.93 8.00
N LEU A 108 -19.22 -2.78 7.59
CA LEU A 108 -18.99 -3.08 6.16
C LEU A 108 -20.23 -3.65 5.47
N HIS A 109 -21.14 -4.29 6.22
CA HIS A 109 -22.43 -4.74 5.69
C HIS A 109 -23.28 -3.60 5.14
N ASP A 110 -23.05 -2.38 5.61
CA ASP A 110 -23.89 -1.23 5.33
C ASP A 110 -23.26 -0.28 4.28
N VAL A 111 -22.02 -0.55 3.83
CA VAL A 111 -21.30 0.30 2.86
C VAL A 111 -21.09 -0.43 1.54
N ARG A 112 -21.56 0.14 0.43
CA ARG A 112 -21.32 -0.37 -0.94
C ARG A 112 -20.52 0.64 -1.74
N LEU A 113 -19.39 0.21 -2.29
CA LEU A 113 -18.57 1.03 -3.17
C LEU A 113 -19.19 1.10 -4.57
N ASP A 114 -19.06 2.24 -5.24
CA ASP A 114 -19.40 2.35 -6.66
C ASP A 114 -18.45 1.44 -7.47
N PRO A 115 -18.96 0.47 -8.26
CA PRO A 115 -18.13 -0.43 -9.05
C PRO A 115 -17.19 0.29 -10.05
N ASN A 116 -17.54 1.50 -10.47
CA ASN A 116 -16.74 2.31 -11.39
C ASN A 116 -15.70 3.19 -10.69
N SER A 117 -15.71 3.25 -9.36
CA SER A 117 -14.63 3.88 -8.59
C SER A 117 -13.35 3.04 -8.66
N ILE A 118 -12.20 3.65 -8.35
CA ILE A 118 -10.91 2.94 -8.30
C ILE A 118 -10.97 1.86 -7.21
N GLN A 119 -11.55 2.19 -6.07
CA GLN A 119 -11.74 1.31 -4.92
C GLN A 119 -12.68 0.14 -5.28
N GLY A 120 -13.78 0.40 -5.98
CA GLY A 120 -14.71 -0.64 -6.44
C GLY A 120 -14.05 -1.64 -7.39
N ARG A 121 -13.26 -1.16 -8.37
CA ARG A 121 -12.49 -2.06 -9.27
C ARG A 121 -11.43 -2.87 -8.53
N ALA A 122 -10.73 -2.27 -7.56
CA ALA A 122 -9.71 -2.96 -6.78
C ALA A 122 -10.34 -4.04 -5.87
N GLN A 123 -11.48 -3.73 -5.23
CA GLN A 123 -12.27 -4.70 -4.47
C GLN A 123 -12.74 -5.87 -5.35
N GLN A 124 -13.27 -5.58 -6.54
CA GLN A 124 -13.72 -6.60 -7.49
C GLN A 124 -12.58 -7.51 -7.96
N THR A 125 -11.43 -6.94 -8.32
CA THR A 125 -10.23 -7.70 -8.72
C THR A 125 -9.76 -8.63 -7.60
N ASN A 126 -9.85 -8.18 -6.35
CA ASN A 126 -9.51 -9.02 -5.19
C ASN A 126 -10.57 -10.10 -4.92
N LEU A 127 -11.86 -9.81 -5.09
CA LEU A 127 -12.93 -10.81 -4.98
C LEU A 127 -12.72 -11.96 -5.98
N GLU A 128 -12.36 -11.62 -7.22
CA GLU A 128 -12.01 -12.61 -8.25
C GLU A 128 -10.84 -13.50 -7.82
N TYR A 129 -9.82 -12.93 -7.19
CA TYR A 129 -8.70 -13.69 -6.66
C TYR A 129 -9.11 -14.62 -5.51
N LEU A 130 -9.89 -14.13 -4.53
CA LEU A 130 -10.36 -14.94 -3.41
C LEU A 130 -11.23 -16.13 -3.86
N LEU A 131 -12.00 -15.96 -4.93
CA LEU A 131 -12.82 -17.01 -5.54
C LEU A 131 -11.98 -18.01 -6.36
N MET A 132 -10.81 -17.59 -6.86
CA MET A 132 -9.89 -18.42 -7.64
C MET A 132 -9.16 -19.46 -6.78
N LEU A 133 -9.02 -19.21 -5.48
CA LEU A 133 -8.32 -20.11 -4.56
C LEU A 133 -9.19 -21.33 -4.20
N ASP A 134 -8.54 -22.49 -4.19
CA ASP A 134 -9.15 -23.79 -3.95
C ASP A 134 -9.10 -24.14 -2.46
N GLU A 135 -10.24 -24.53 -1.90
CA GLU A 135 -10.43 -24.79 -0.49
C GLU A 135 -9.57 -25.94 0.00
N ASP A 136 -9.47 -27.02 -0.79
CA ASP A 136 -8.71 -28.22 -0.43
C ASP A 136 -7.21 -27.93 -0.41
N ASN A 137 -6.72 -27.13 -1.37
CA ASN A 137 -5.34 -26.65 -1.40
C ASN A 137 -5.03 -25.73 -0.21
N LEU A 138 -5.95 -24.82 0.16
CA LEU A 138 -5.78 -23.93 1.31
C LEU A 138 -5.61 -24.72 2.62
N VAL A 139 -6.46 -25.71 2.88
CA VAL A 139 -6.41 -26.47 4.16
C VAL A 139 -5.50 -27.70 4.12
N TRP A 140 -4.78 -27.93 3.01
CA TRP A 140 -3.99 -29.14 2.80
C TRP A 140 -2.99 -29.40 3.93
N SER A 141 -2.21 -28.38 4.32
CA SER A 141 -1.18 -28.50 5.37
C SER A 141 -1.76 -28.68 6.77
N PHE A 142 -2.95 -28.14 7.03
CA PHE A 142 -3.69 -28.35 8.27
C PHE A 142 -4.16 -29.80 8.39
N ARG A 143 -4.76 -30.35 7.32
CA ARG A 143 -5.19 -31.75 7.26
C ARG A 143 -4.01 -32.71 7.42
N LYS A 144 -2.87 -32.42 6.77
CA LYS A 144 -1.64 -33.21 6.92
C LYS A 144 -1.18 -33.25 8.37
N THR A 145 -1.12 -32.09 9.03
CA THR A 145 -0.73 -31.97 10.45
C THR A 145 -1.71 -32.72 11.39
N ALA A 146 -3.01 -32.66 11.10
CA ALA A 146 -4.04 -33.36 11.88
C ALA A 146 -4.13 -34.88 11.60
N GLY A 147 -3.38 -35.40 10.61
CA GLY A 147 -3.47 -36.80 10.18
C GLY A 147 -4.79 -37.14 9.48
N LEU A 148 -5.38 -36.17 8.78
CA LEU A 148 -6.58 -36.34 7.95
C LEU A 148 -6.20 -36.56 6.47
N PRO A 149 -7.09 -37.13 5.64
CA PRO A 149 -6.89 -37.17 4.19
C PRO A 149 -6.69 -35.78 3.60
N THR A 150 -5.74 -35.64 2.67
CA THR A 150 -5.35 -34.36 2.06
C THR A 150 -5.71 -34.34 0.57
N PRO A 151 -6.99 -34.18 0.18
CA PRO A 151 -7.33 -33.94 -1.22
C PRO A 151 -6.68 -32.63 -1.71
N GLY A 152 -6.47 -32.51 -3.01
CA GLY A 152 -5.74 -31.38 -3.61
C GLY A 152 -4.22 -31.46 -3.44
N LYS A 153 -3.56 -30.32 -3.53
CA LYS A 153 -2.11 -30.14 -3.42
C LYS A 153 -1.79 -28.87 -2.61
N PRO A 154 -0.67 -28.82 -1.86
CA PRO A 154 -0.30 -27.59 -1.17
C PRO A 154 0.00 -26.48 -2.17
N TYR A 155 -0.27 -25.24 -1.78
CA TYR A 155 0.19 -24.06 -2.49
C TYR A 155 1.71 -23.90 -2.43
N GLY A 156 2.26 -23.12 -3.36
CA GLY A 156 3.69 -22.82 -3.42
C GLY A 156 4.12 -21.68 -2.47
N GLY A 157 5.31 -21.13 -2.73
CA GLY A 157 5.81 -19.98 -1.98
C GLY A 157 5.94 -20.24 -0.48
N TRP A 158 5.51 -19.27 0.33
CA TRP A 158 5.58 -19.38 1.79
C TRP A 158 4.53 -20.31 2.40
N GLU A 159 3.55 -20.77 1.62
CA GLU A 159 2.59 -21.82 1.99
C GLU A 159 3.08 -23.24 1.63
N GLY A 160 4.29 -23.35 1.08
CA GLY A 160 4.91 -24.63 0.76
C GLY A 160 4.93 -25.59 1.96
N PRO A 161 4.79 -26.91 1.73
CA PRO A 161 4.57 -27.89 2.81
C PRO A 161 5.75 -28.03 3.78
N ASP A 162 6.95 -27.62 3.35
CA ASP A 162 8.19 -27.67 4.14
C ASP A 162 8.61 -26.30 4.70
N VAL A 163 7.79 -25.25 4.48
CA VAL A 163 8.06 -23.89 4.97
C VAL A 163 7.52 -23.73 6.39
N GLU A 164 8.33 -23.21 7.31
CA GLU A 164 7.95 -23.06 8.73
C GLU A 164 6.82 -22.04 8.96
N LEU A 165 6.61 -21.08 8.05
CA LEU A 165 5.55 -20.06 8.14
C LEU A 165 4.17 -20.49 7.60
N ARG A 166 4.09 -21.64 6.91
CA ARG A 166 2.86 -22.13 6.25
C ARG A 166 1.62 -22.07 7.15
N GLY A 167 0.46 -21.84 6.56
CA GLY A 167 -0.82 -21.60 7.22
C GLY A 167 -1.09 -20.13 7.54
N HIS A 168 -0.10 -19.24 7.44
CA HIS A 168 -0.29 -17.82 7.71
C HIS A 168 -1.22 -17.15 6.70
N PHE A 169 -1.11 -17.49 5.42
CA PHE A 169 -1.98 -16.94 4.38
C PHE A 169 -3.40 -17.46 4.53
N VAL A 170 -3.59 -18.70 4.99
CA VAL A 170 -4.93 -19.24 5.27
C VAL A 170 -5.61 -18.44 6.39
N GLY A 171 -4.86 -18.03 7.42
CA GLY A 171 -5.36 -17.08 8.42
C GLY A 171 -5.80 -15.75 7.81
N HIS A 172 -4.98 -15.16 6.94
CA HIS A 172 -5.33 -13.95 6.20
C HIS A 172 -6.55 -14.13 5.28
N TYR A 173 -6.68 -15.29 4.62
CA TYR A 173 -7.81 -15.63 3.76
C TYR A 173 -9.12 -15.65 4.56
N LEU A 174 -9.10 -16.18 5.78
CA LEU A 174 -10.27 -16.14 6.66
C LEU A 174 -10.69 -14.69 6.98
N SER A 175 -9.76 -13.81 7.35
CA SER A 175 -10.07 -12.38 7.57
C SER A 175 -10.57 -11.69 6.30
N ALA A 176 -9.86 -11.89 5.18
CA ALA A 176 -10.19 -11.26 3.90
C ALA A 176 -11.57 -11.68 3.39
N THR A 177 -11.89 -12.98 3.43
CA THR A 177 -13.20 -13.46 2.98
C THR A 177 -14.34 -12.98 3.87
N ALA A 178 -14.14 -12.89 5.20
CA ALA A 178 -15.13 -12.32 6.10
C ALA A 178 -15.42 -10.84 5.80
N HIS A 179 -14.36 -10.03 5.63
CA HIS A 179 -14.50 -8.62 5.23
C HIS A 179 -15.11 -8.44 3.84
N MET A 180 -14.69 -9.24 2.87
CA MET A 180 -15.17 -9.16 1.49
C MET A 180 -16.65 -9.58 1.41
N TRP A 181 -17.04 -10.63 2.13
CA TRP A 181 -18.44 -11.03 2.23
C TRP A 181 -19.29 -9.94 2.88
N ALA A 182 -18.79 -9.30 3.94
CA ALA A 182 -19.50 -8.17 4.54
C ALA A 182 -19.67 -7.01 3.55
N SER A 183 -18.64 -6.70 2.77
CA SER A 183 -18.62 -5.60 1.81
C SER A 183 -19.49 -5.85 0.55
N THR A 184 -19.67 -7.10 0.14
CA THR A 184 -20.27 -7.44 -1.18
C THR A 184 -21.50 -8.33 -1.10
N HIS A 185 -21.69 -9.06 -0.01
CA HIS A 185 -22.68 -10.14 0.15
C HIS A 185 -22.61 -11.22 -0.96
N ASN A 186 -21.42 -11.47 -1.53
CA ASN A 186 -21.24 -12.51 -2.53
C ASN A 186 -21.53 -13.92 -1.97
N ALA A 187 -22.53 -14.61 -2.52
CA ALA A 187 -22.99 -15.91 -2.02
C ALA A 187 -21.95 -17.03 -2.23
N THR A 188 -21.30 -17.08 -3.40
CA THR A 188 -20.26 -18.08 -3.68
C THR A 188 -19.08 -17.94 -2.71
N LEU A 189 -18.66 -16.71 -2.40
CA LEU A 189 -17.62 -16.49 -1.41
C LEU A 189 -18.04 -17.00 -0.02
N LYS A 190 -19.31 -16.81 0.38
CA LYS A 190 -19.84 -17.31 1.65
C LYS A 190 -19.76 -18.84 1.74
N GLU A 191 -20.04 -19.53 0.65
CA GLU A 191 -19.90 -20.99 0.58
C GLU A 191 -18.44 -21.41 0.75
N LYS A 192 -17.51 -20.84 -0.04
CA LYS A 192 -16.06 -21.18 0.03
C LYS A 192 -15.46 -20.90 1.39
N MET A 193 -15.70 -19.70 1.97
CA MET A 193 -15.17 -19.36 3.30
C MET A 193 -15.71 -20.28 4.39
N SER A 194 -16.98 -20.68 4.31
CA SER A 194 -17.59 -21.60 5.28
C SER A 194 -17.03 -23.01 5.16
N ALA A 195 -16.74 -23.46 3.94
CA ALA A 195 -16.09 -24.75 3.70
C ALA A 195 -14.67 -24.81 4.30
N VAL A 196 -13.89 -23.73 4.17
CA VAL A 196 -12.56 -23.62 4.81
C VAL A 196 -12.68 -23.68 6.34
N VAL A 197 -13.60 -22.90 6.94
CA VAL A 197 -13.85 -22.95 8.40
C VAL A 197 -14.24 -24.34 8.87
N SER A 198 -15.13 -25.02 8.13
CA SER A 198 -15.56 -26.39 8.44
C SER A 198 -14.38 -27.36 8.42
N ALA A 199 -13.53 -27.30 7.38
CA ALA A 199 -12.38 -28.19 7.27
C ALA A 199 -11.33 -27.95 8.36
N LEU A 200 -11.12 -26.69 8.77
CA LEU A 200 -10.27 -26.36 9.93
C LEU A 200 -10.86 -26.87 11.25
N SER A 201 -12.19 -26.81 11.41
CA SER A 201 -12.89 -27.40 12.57
C SER A 201 -12.66 -28.90 12.67
N ASP A 202 -12.76 -29.62 11.55
CA ASP A 202 -12.47 -31.06 11.51
C ASP A 202 -11.02 -31.36 11.91
N CYS A 203 -10.06 -30.53 11.46
CA CYS A 203 -8.66 -30.65 11.85
C CYS A 203 -8.49 -30.47 13.37
N GLN A 204 -9.01 -29.39 13.95
CA GLN A 204 -8.87 -29.10 15.39
C GLN A 204 -9.55 -30.19 16.24
N LYS A 205 -10.75 -30.63 15.85
CA LYS A 205 -11.48 -31.72 16.52
C LYS A 205 -10.69 -33.04 16.46
N LYS A 206 -10.08 -33.36 15.32
CA LYS A 206 -9.24 -34.56 15.16
C LYS A 206 -8.01 -34.54 16.08
N MET A 207 -7.39 -33.37 16.23
CA MET A 207 -6.25 -33.20 17.15
C MET A 207 -6.68 -33.31 18.61
N GLY A 208 -7.87 -32.83 18.97
CA GLY A 208 -8.50 -33.06 20.27
C GLY A 208 -7.88 -32.31 21.46
N THR A 209 -6.94 -31.39 21.21
CA THR A 209 -6.20 -30.64 22.24
C THR A 209 -6.54 -29.15 22.28
N GLY A 210 -7.27 -28.65 21.29
CA GLY A 210 -7.47 -27.21 21.05
C GLY A 210 -6.43 -26.58 20.13
N TYR A 211 -5.34 -27.30 19.83
CA TYR A 211 -4.34 -26.86 18.88
C TYR A 211 -4.87 -26.89 17.44
N LEU A 212 -4.58 -25.83 16.68
CA LEU A 212 -4.84 -25.73 15.24
C LEU A 212 -3.71 -24.95 14.58
N SER A 213 -2.99 -25.59 13.66
CA SER A 213 -1.97 -24.96 12.80
C SER A 213 -1.70 -25.86 11.59
N ALA A 214 -1.04 -25.30 10.57
CA ALA A 214 -0.53 -26.03 9.41
C ALA A 214 0.81 -26.74 9.69
N PHE A 215 1.38 -26.58 10.88
CA PHE A 215 2.64 -27.19 11.34
C PHE A 215 2.47 -27.84 12.72
N PRO A 216 3.38 -28.76 13.13
CA PRO A 216 3.30 -29.42 14.44
C PRO A 216 3.62 -28.46 15.60
N SER A 217 3.13 -28.77 16.80
CA SER A 217 3.32 -27.94 18.01
C SER A 217 4.78 -27.77 18.44
N GLU A 218 5.69 -28.61 17.93
CA GLU A 218 7.13 -28.55 18.22
C GLU A 218 7.77 -27.20 17.84
N LEU A 219 7.23 -26.48 16.85
CA LEU A 219 7.74 -25.13 16.52
C LEU A 219 7.61 -24.16 17.71
N PHE A 220 6.59 -24.33 18.55
CA PHE A 220 6.46 -23.55 19.78
C PHE A 220 7.43 -24.01 20.87
N ASP A 221 7.79 -25.30 20.90
CA ASP A 221 8.81 -25.80 21.84
C ASP A 221 10.16 -25.14 21.52
N ARG A 222 10.51 -25.00 20.23
CA ARG A 222 11.68 -24.24 19.77
C ARG A 222 11.60 -22.76 20.13
N PHE A 223 10.47 -22.11 19.84
CA PHE A 223 10.23 -20.69 20.14
C PHE A 223 10.48 -20.39 21.64
N GLU A 224 9.85 -21.17 22.52
CA GLU A 224 9.93 -20.98 23.98
C GLU A 224 11.29 -21.41 24.55
N ALA A 225 11.95 -22.35 23.87
CA ALA A 225 13.34 -22.70 24.09
C ALA A 225 14.34 -21.66 23.53
N ILE A 226 13.87 -20.60 22.86
CA ILE A 226 14.70 -19.57 22.19
C ILE A 226 15.70 -20.24 21.25
N LYS A 227 15.19 -21.18 20.47
CA LYS A 227 15.90 -21.83 19.38
C LYS A 227 15.42 -21.24 18.06
N PRO A 228 16.25 -21.23 17.01
CA PRO A 228 15.83 -20.77 15.69
C PRO A 228 14.52 -21.42 15.29
N VAL A 229 13.54 -20.64 14.85
CA VAL A 229 12.25 -21.07 14.28
C VAL A 229 11.61 -19.87 13.60
N TRP A 230 10.87 -20.06 12.52
CA TRP A 230 10.22 -18.95 11.84
C TRP A 230 8.84 -18.63 12.42
N ALA A 231 8.77 -17.57 13.25
CA ALA A 231 7.57 -16.82 13.62
C ALA A 231 6.26 -17.65 13.85
N PRO A 232 6.25 -18.73 14.64
CA PRO A 232 5.07 -19.58 14.79
C PRO A 232 3.89 -18.86 15.46
N TYR A 233 4.14 -17.91 16.38
CA TYR A 233 3.07 -17.09 16.98
C TYR A 233 2.49 -16.06 16.00
N TYR A 234 3.26 -15.55 15.04
CA TYR A 234 2.73 -14.72 13.96
C TYR A 234 1.68 -15.48 13.14
N THR A 235 1.94 -16.74 12.79
CA THR A 235 1.01 -17.58 12.03
C THR A 235 -0.27 -17.84 12.84
N ILE A 236 -0.13 -18.16 14.14
CA ILE A 236 -1.29 -18.33 15.03
C ILE A 236 -2.10 -17.05 15.16
N HIS A 237 -1.46 -15.89 15.25
CA HIS A 237 -2.15 -14.62 15.24
C HIS A 237 -3.04 -14.49 13.98
N LYS A 238 -2.57 -14.84 12.78
CA LYS A 238 -3.41 -14.77 11.56
C LYS A 238 -4.58 -15.73 11.62
N ILE A 239 -4.37 -16.95 12.09
CA ILE A 239 -5.45 -17.94 12.21
C ILE A 239 -6.50 -17.46 13.22
N LEU A 240 -6.08 -16.99 14.40
CA LEU A 240 -6.97 -16.45 15.43
C LEU A 240 -7.73 -15.22 14.92
N ALA A 241 -7.05 -14.28 14.26
CA ALA A 241 -7.67 -13.08 13.73
C ALA A 241 -8.71 -13.43 12.66
N GLY A 242 -8.35 -14.34 11.74
CA GLY A 242 -9.22 -14.86 10.71
C GLY A 242 -10.48 -15.53 11.27
N LEU A 243 -10.33 -16.44 12.23
CA LEU A 243 -11.47 -17.10 12.88
C LEU A 243 -12.35 -16.13 13.66
N LEU A 244 -11.75 -15.16 14.36
CA LEU A 244 -12.50 -14.13 15.06
C LEU A 244 -13.27 -13.22 14.08
N ASP A 245 -12.69 -12.87 12.94
CA ASP A 245 -13.34 -12.08 11.89
C ASP A 245 -14.50 -12.85 11.23
N GLN A 246 -14.37 -14.17 11.05
CA GLN A 246 -15.47 -15.03 10.60
C GLN A 246 -16.67 -15.00 11.55
N TYR A 247 -16.43 -14.86 12.85
CA TYR A 247 -17.50 -14.62 13.82
C TYR A 247 -18.04 -13.19 13.72
N ILE A 248 -17.19 -12.17 13.82
CA ILE A 248 -17.59 -10.76 13.89
C ILE A 248 -18.36 -10.30 12.65
N PHE A 249 -17.92 -10.72 11.46
CA PHE A 249 -18.49 -10.26 10.19
C PHE A 249 -19.40 -11.28 9.52
N ALA A 250 -19.46 -12.52 10.02
CA ALA A 250 -20.16 -13.60 9.34
C ALA A 250 -21.02 -14.48 10.26
N ASP A 251 -21.11 -14.12 11.55
CA ASP A 251 -21.85 -14.82 12.61
C ASP A 251 -21.51 -16.31 12.71
N ASN A 252 -20.28 -16.70 12.33
CA ASN A 252 -19.85 -18.09 12.36
C ASN A 252 -19.47 -18.50 13.79
N VAL A 253 -20.39 -19.18 14.47
CA VAL A 253 -20.23 -19.59 15.88
C VAL A 253 -19.16 -20.67 16.05
N ASP A 254 -19.02 -21.58 15.08
CA ASP A 254 -17.97 -22.61 15.08
C ASP A 254 -16.57 -21.95 15.06
N ALA A 255 -16.40 -20.87 14.31
CA ALA A 255 -15.15 -20.12 14.28
C ALA A 255 -14.80 -19.49 15.64
N LEU A 256 -15.80 -18.96 16.37
CA LEU A 256 -15.59 -18.44 17.72
C LEU A 256 -15.23 -19.56 18.70
N ASP A 257 -15.88 -20.72 18.61
CA ASP A 257 -15.58 -21.88 19.45
C ASP A 257 -14.15 -22.39 19.22
N MET A 258 -13.73 -22.49 17.95
CA MET A 258 -12.34 -22.82 17.62
C MET A 258 -11.36 -21.81 18.19
N THR A 259 -11.65 -20.50 18.05
CA THR A 259 -10.83 -19.41 18.57
C THR A 259 -10.64 -19.54 20.08
N LYS A 260 -11.73 -19.70 20.84
CA LYS A 260 -11.66 -19.87 22.32
C LYS A 260 -10.83 -21.09 22.70
N TRP A 261 -11.01 -22.21 21.99
CA TRP A 261 -10.27 -23.43 22.29
C TRP A 261 -8.77 -23.31 22.00
N MET A 262 -8.40 -22.63 20.89
CA MET A 262 -7.01 -22.29 20.60
C MET A 262 -6.41 -21.39 21.68
N VAL A 263 -7.14 -20.34 22.09
CA VAL A 263 -6.65 -19.42 23.11
C VAL A 263 -6.49 -20.10 24.46
N GLU A 264 -7.37 -21.01 24.86
CA GLU A 264 -7.18 -21.83 26.06
C GLU A 264 -5.91 -22.70 25.97
N TYR A 265 -5.64 -23.30 24.80
CA TYR A 265 -4.39 -24.04 24.59
C TYR A 265 -3.14 -23.16 24.78
N PHE A 266 -3.10 -21.99 24.13
CA PHE A 266 -1.94 -21.09 24.23
C PHE A 266 -1.85 -20.40 25.58
N TYR A 267 -2.97 -20.12 26.25
CA TYR A 267 -2.99 -19.64 27.64
C TYR A 267 -2.26 -20.62 28.55
N ASN A 268 -2.68 -21.89 28.54
CA ASN A 268 -2.07 -22.92 29.38
C ASN A 268 -0.59 -23.11 29.03
N ARG A 269 -0.24 -23.04 27.75
CA ARG A 269 1.14 -23.15 27.28
C ARG A 269 2.03 -22.01 27.80
N VAL A 270 1.62 -20.76 27.64
CA VAL A 270 2.36 -19.59 28.16
C VAL A 270 2.48 -19.65 29.69
N GLN A 271 1.41 -20.00 30.40
CA GLN A 271 1.44 -20.18 31.85
C GLN A 271 2.45 -21.27 32.28
N ASN A 272 2.55 -22.37 31.53
CA ASN A 272 3.54 -23.42 31.77
C ASN A 272 4.98 -22.92 31.55
N VAL A 273 5.23 -22.12 30.51
CA VAL A 273 6.55 -21.51 30.27
C VAL A 273 6.95 -20.62 31.45
N ILE A 274 6.02 -19.75 31.90
CA ILE A 274 6.26 -18.83 33.01
C ILE A 274 6.52 -19.59 34.31
N THR A 275 5.72 -20.64 34.58
CA THR A 275 5.83 -21.46 35.79
C THR A 275 7.12 -22.28 35.82
N LYS A 276 7.52 -22.84 34.67
CA LYS A 276 8.72 -23.68 34.55
C LYS A 276 10.02 -22.86 34.48
N HIS A 277 9.96 -21.67 33.89
CA HIS A 277 11.11 -20.81 33.67
C HIS A 277 10.95 -19.48 34.42
N SER A 278 10.36 -18.48 33.77
CA SER A 278 9.97 -17.19 34.38
C SER A 278 9.16 -16.34 33.39
N VAL A 279 8.61 -15.22 33.84
CA VAL A 279 7.97 -14.23 32.95
C VAL A 279 8.98 -13.54 32.03
N GLU A 280 10.21 -13.32 32.51
CA GLU A 280 11.30 -12.78 31.71
C GLU A 280 11.68 -13.73 30.58
N ARG A 281 11.67 -15.05 30.82
CA ARG A 281 11.90 -16.05 29.77
C ARG A 281 10.85 -15.95 28.67
N HIS A 282 9.58 -15.80 29.05
CA HIS A 282 8.49 -15.58 28.09
C HIS A 282 8.74 -14.32 27.27
N TYR A 283 8.99 -13.17 27.90
CA TYR A 283 9.26 -11.92 27.16
C TYR A 283 10.50 -11.99 26.27
N LEU A 284 11.54 -12.72 26.67
CA LEU A 284 12.73 -12.92 25.84
C LEU A 284 12.40 -13.74 24.58
N SER A 285 11.50 -14.72 24.67
CA SER A 285 11.05 -15.48 23.49
C SER A 285 10.28 -14.61 22.48
N LEU A 286 9.64 -13.52 22.92
CA LEU A 286 8.93 -12.57 22.03
C LEU A 286 9.87 -11.67 21.19
N ASN A 287 11.18 -11.88 21.27
CA ASN A 287 12.11 -11.32 20.28
C ASN A 287 11.98 -12.05 18.93
N GLU A 288 11.48 -13.28 18.93
CA GLU A 288 10.93 -13.92 17.74
C GLU A 288 9.53 -13.35 17.44
N GLU A 289 9.20 -13.16 16.16
CA GLU A 289 8.01 -12.43 15.77
C GLU A 289 6.71 -13.15 16.22
N THR A 290 5.81 -12.36 16.81
CA THR A 290 4.49 -12.82 17.27
C THR A 290 3.33 -12.18 16.52
N GLY A 291 3.59 -11.24 15.61
CA GLY A 291 2.55 -10.40 15.03
C GLY A 291 1.75 -9.64 16.11
N GLY A 292 0.45 -9.45 15.87
CA GLY A 292 -0.49 -8.81 16.80
C GLY A 292 -1.21 -9.81 17.71
N MET A 293 -0.48 -10.73 18.36
CA MET A 293 -1.09 -11.64 19.35
C MET A 293 -1.80 -10.85 20.46
N ASN A 294 -1.22 -9.74 20.93
CA ASN A 294 -1.88 -8.87 21.90
C ASN A 294 -3.16 -8.24 21.34
N ASP A 295 -3.13 -7.70 20.11
CA ASP A 295 -4.31 -7.15 19.41
C ASP A 295 -5.48 -8.14 19.36
N VAL A 296 -5.29 -9.31 18.77
CA VAL A 296 -6.38 -10.29 18.59
C VAL A 296 -6.94 -10.79 19.93
N LEU A 297 -6.12 -10.90 20.96
CA LEU A 297 -6.55 -11.35 22.29
C LEU A 297 -7.33 -10.26 23.05
N TYR A 298 -6.94 -8.98 22.93
CA TYR A 298 -7.75 -7.87 23.45
C TYR A 298 -9.10 -7.78 22.71
N ARG A 299 -9.12 -7.98 21.39
CA ARG A 299 -10.37 -8.06 20.60
C ARG A 299 -11.24 -9.24 21.02
N LEU A 300 -10.68 -10.41 21.27
CA LEU A 300 -11.44 -11.56 21.77
C LEU A 300 -12.03 -11.29 23.17
N PHE A 301 -11.31 -10.57 24.03
CA PHE A 301 -11.82 -10.16 25.34
C PHE A 301 -13.06 -9.27 25.23
N THR A 302 -13.13 -8.33 24.27
CA THR A 302 -14.34 -7.51 24.10
C THR A 302 -15.56 -8.31 23.67
N VAL A 303 -15.35 -9.44 22.99
CA VAL A 303 -16.43 -10.36 22.57
C VAL A 303 -16.87 -11.28 23.72
N THR A 304 -15.93 -11.79 24.50
CA THR A 304 -16.17 -12.91 25.44
C THR A 304 -16.27 -12.49 26.90
N GLY A 305 -15.62 -11.39 27.29
CA GLY A 305 -15.46 -10.97 28.68
C GLY A 305 -14.58 -11.91 29.53
N ASP A 306 -13.92 -12.93 28.95
CA ASP A 306 -13.12 -13.89 29.71
C ASP A 306 -11.78 -13.26 30.14
N PRO A 307 -11.51 -13.14 31.45
CA PRO A 307 -10.28 -12.52 31.95
C PRO A 307 -9.00 -13.24 31.53
N LYS A 308 -9.06 -14.53 31.15
CA LYS A 308 -7.89 -15.25 30.62
C LYS A 308 -7.40 -14.63 29.30
N HIS A 309 -8.33 -14.19 28.45
CA HIS A 309 -7.99 -13.53 27.18
C HIS A 309 -7.28 -12.20 27.42
N LEU A 310 -7.76 -11.41 28.38
CA LEU A 310 -7.13 -10.16 28.80
C LEU A 310 -5.72 -10.38 29.36
N LEU A 311 -5.54 -11.37 30.24
CA LEU A 311 -4.23 -11.69 30.82
C LEU A 311 -3.26 -12.18 29.74
N LEU A 312 -3.70 -13.06 28.85
CA LEU A 312 -2.84 -13.53 27.75
C LEU A 312 -2.46 -12.38 26.82
N ALA A 313 -3.40 -11.50 26.47
CA ALA A 313 -3.13 -10.30 25.67
C ALA A 313 -2.01 -9.47 26.28
N HIS A 314 -2.09 -9.23 27.59
CA HIS A 314 -1.05 -8.49 28.32
C HIS A 314 0.31 -9.19 28.30
N LEU A 315 0.35 -10.52 28.41
CA LEU A 315 1.61 -11.27 28.32
C LEU A 315 2.23 -11.19 26.92
N PHE A 316 1.48 -10.79 25.89
CA PHE A 316 2.02 -10.49 24.56
C PHE A 316 2.30 -8.99 24.34
N ASP A 317 2.02 -8.10 25.31
CA ASP A 317 2.52 -6.73 25.27
C ASP A 317 4.04 -6.78 25.43
N LYS A 318 4.81 -6.47 24.37
CA LYS A 318 6.28 -6.56 24.36
C LYS A 318 6.91 -5.39 25.12
N PRO A 319 7.31 -5.53 26.41
CA PRO A 319 7.62 -4.35 27.23
C PRO A 319 8.93 -3.67 26.83
N CYS A 320 9.89 -4.41 26.25
CA CYS A 320 11.16 -3.81 25.82
C CYS A 320 10.99 -2.86 24.63
N PHE A 321 10.01 -3.10 23.74
CA PHE A 321 9.71 -2.18 22.63
C PHE A 321 8.71 -1.10 23.05
N LEU A 322 7.60 -1.48 23.66
CA LEU A 322 6.59 -0.51 24.12
C LEU A 322 7.14 0.44 25.20
N GLY A 323 8.14 0.00 25.98
CA GLY A 323 8.85 0.83 26.95
C GLY A 323 9.60 2.00 26.33
N LEU A 324 10.21 1.83 25.14
CA LEU A 324 10.87 2.92 24.40
C LEU A 324 9.86 4.01 24.00
N LEU A 325 8.71 3.58 23.50
CA LEU A 325 7.62 4.47 23.12
C LEU A 325 6.96 5.13 24.34
N ALA A 326 6.88 4.42 25.46
CA ALA A 326 6.34 4.92 26.73
C ALA A 326 7.18 6.05 27.31
N VAL A 327 8.51 6.00 27.16
CA VAL A 327 9.42 7.09 27.55
C VAL A 327 9.63 8.11 26.44
N GLN A 328 8.89 8.00 25.34
CA GLN A 328 8.93 8.89 24.18
C GLN A 328 10.34 9.06 23.58
N ALA A 329 11.00 7.92 23.34
CA ALA A 329 12.29 7.86 22.63
C ALA A 329 12.09 7.39 21.17
N ASP A 330 12.60 8.17 20.20
CA ASP A 330 12.72 7.76 18.79
C ASP A 330 13.98 6.89 18.63
N ASP A 331 13.88 5.65 19.13
CA ASP A 331 14.94 4.63 19.08
C ASP A 331 14.41 3.35 18.40
N ILE A 332 13.67 3.55 17.30
CA ILE A 332 13.07 2.44 16.52
C ILE A 332 13.92 2.00 15.32
N SER A 333 15.05 2.67 15.06
CA SER A 333 16.00 2.27 14.00
C SER A 333 16.49 0.84 14.22
N GLY A 334 16.63 0.08 13.14
CA GLY A 334 17.08 -1.31 13.16
C GLY A 334 16.01 -2.35 13.56
N PHE A 335 14.84 -1.93 14.02
CA PHE A 335 13.73 -2.87 14.23
C PHE A 335 13.05 -3.25 12.91
N HIS A 336 12.69 -4.53 12.76
CA HIS A 336 11.83 -5.00 11.68
C HIS A 336 10.45 -4.35 11.82
N ALA A 337 10.06 -3.55 10.83
CA ALA A 337 8.93 -2.62 10.96
C ALA A 337 7.62 -3.38 11.16
N ASN A 338 7.34 -4.37 10.31
CA ASN A 338 6.08 -5.11 10.34
C ASN A 338 5.94 -6.07 11.54
N THR A 339 7.04 -6.44 12.21
CA THR A 339 6.98 -7.17 13.49
C THR A 339 6.41 -6.28 14.60
N HIS A 340 6.73 -4.99 14.58
CA HIS A 340 6.51 -4.10 15.72
C HIS A 340 5.24 -3.25 15.59
N ILE A 341 4.81 -2.87 14.38
CA ILE A 341 3.55 -2.12 14.20
C ILE A 341 2.33 -2.88 14.78
N PRO A 342 2.16 -4.21 14.56
CA PRO A 342 1.08 -4.97 15.20
C PRO A 342 1.08 -4.94 16.73
N VAL A 343 2.27 -4.90 17.34
CA VAL A 343 2.39 -4.77 18.81
C VAL A 343 1.85 -3.41 19.27
N VAL A 344 2.08 -2.34 18.50
CA VAL A 344 1.50 -1.01 18.75
C VAL A 344 -0.02 -1.03 18.58
N ILE A 345 -0.55 -1.72 17.56
CA ILE A 345 -2.00 -1.87 17.39
C ILE A 345 -2.61 -2.57 18.63
N GLY A 346 -1.98 -3.62 19.14
CA GLY A 346 -2.43 -4.26 20.38
C GLY A 346 -2.32 -3.35 21.61
N ALA A 347 -1.30 -2.49 21.67
CA ALA A 347 -1.21 -1.45 22.67
C ALA A 347 -2.38 -0.44 22.57
N GLN A 348 -2.79 -0.06 21.35
CA GLN A 348 -3.97 0.79 21.15
C GLN A 348 -5.27 0.10 21.59
N MET A 349 -5.44 -1.18 21.25
CA MET A 349 -6.56 -1.99 21.71
C MET A 349 -6.61 -2.10 23.24
N ARG A 350 -5.45 -2.22 23.90
CA ARG A 350 -5.41 -2.19 25.37
C ARG A 350 -5.96 -0.88 25.91
N TYR A 351 -5.63 0.27 25.33
CA TYR A 351 -6.21 1.54 25.75
C TYR A 351 -7.74 1.54 25.59
N GLU A 352 -8.26 1.04 24.47
CA GLU A 352 -9.70 0.93 24.25
C GLU A 352 -10.40 0.02 25.27
N VAL A 353 -9.76 -1.08 25.66
CA VAL A 353 -10.30 -2.06 26.61
C VAL A 353 -10.18 -1.60 28.08
N THR A 354 -9.04 -1.02 28.45
CA THR A 354 -8.69 -0.77 29.86
C THR A 354 -8.81 0.69 30.28
N GLY A 355 -8.77 1.62 29.32
CA GLY A 355 -8.70 3.06 29.57
C GLY A 355 -7.34 3.57 30.04
N ASP A 356 -6.28 2.75 29.99
CA ASP A 356 -4.93 3.10 30.46
C ASP A 356 -4.30 4.20 29.57
N PRO A 357 -4.16 5.45 30.05
CA PRO A 357 -3.72 6.57 29.22
C PRO A 357 -2.27 6.42 28.74
N LEU A 358 -1.44 5.59 29.38
CA LEU A 358 -0.08 5.32 28.92
C LEU A 358 -0.09 4.72 27.51
N TYR A 359 -1.03 3.81 27.26
CA TYR A 359 -1.17 3.11 25.98
C TYR A 359 -1.71 4.01 24.87
N LYS A 360 -2.52 5.02 25.22
CA LYS A 360 -2.88 6.11 24.31
C LYS A 360 -1.63 6.91 23.90
N THR A 361 -0.80 7.29 24.87
CA THR A 361 0.45 8.04 24.63
C THR A 361 1.42 7.25 23.75
N ILE A 362 1.58 5.95 23.99
CA ILE A 362 2.43 5.06 23.18
C ILE A 362 1.98 5.08 21.72
N GLY A 363 0.69 4.85 21.45
CA GLY A 363 0.16 4.81 20.08
C GLY A 363 0.28 6.16 19.36
N ALA A 364 0.00 7.26 20.06
CA ALA A 364 0.10 8.61 19.50
C ALA A 364 1.56 8.99 19.20
N TYR A 365 2.48 8.72 20.13
CA TYR A 365 3.90 9.00 19.95
C TYR A 365 4.51 8.17 18.83
N PHE A 366 4.15 6.89 18.73
CA PHE A 366 4.59 6.02 17.63
C PHE A 366 4.21 6.58 16.25
N MET A 367 2.96 7.03 16.10
CA MET A 367 2.50 7.66 14.87
C MET A 367 3.28 8.94 14.54
N ASP A 368 3.56 9.77 15.57
CA ASP A 368 4.31 11.01 15.43
C ASP A 368 5.76 10.76 14.96
N ILE A 369 6.48 9.80 15.56
CA ILE A 369 7.86 9.48 15.13
C ILE A 369 7.87 8.90 13.72
N VAL A 370 6.99 7.95 13.40
CA VAL A 370 6.98 7.34 12.05
C VAL A 370 6.69 8.42 11.01
N ASN A 371 5.72 9.29 11.26
CA ASN A 371 5.37 10.35 10.32
C ASN A 371 6.41 11.47 10.27
N SER A 372 7.12 11.79 11.34
CA SER A 372 8.09 12.89 11.35
C SER A 372 9.50 12.52 10.89
N SER A 373 9.91 11.25 11.03
CA SER A 373 11.29 10.83 10.77
C SER A 373 11.47 9.58 9.89
N HIS A 374 10.44 8.74 9.70
CA HIS A 374 10.58 7.42 9.03
C HIS A 374 9.65 7.17 7.83
N SER A 375 8.84 8.14 7.41
CA SER A 375 7.86 7.93 6.31
C SER A 375 8.20 8.69 5.03
N TYR A 376 8.05 8.02 3.89
CA TYR A 376 8.16 8.63 2.55
C TYR A 376 6.88 9.42 2.20
N ALA A 377 6.88 10.07 1.03
CA ALA A 377 5.81 10.95 0.57
C ALA A 377 4.49 10.21 0.26
N THR A 378 4.56 8.89 0.09
CA THR A 378 3.42 7.96 0.00
C THR A 378 2.64 7.85 1.31
N GLY A 379 3.28 8.13 2.45
CA GLY A 379 2.81 7.78 3.80
C GLY A 379 3.28 6.41 4.30
N GLY A 380 3.94 5.61 3.46
CA GLY A 380 4.58 4.34 3.82
C GLY A 380 5.93 4.54 4.51
N THR A 381 6.47 3.45 5.08
CA THR A 381 7.73 3.43 5.83
C THR A 381 8.52 2.17 5.52
N SER A 382 9.74 2.09 6.05
CA SER A 382 10.71 0.98 5.95
C SER A 382 11.48 0.86 4.64
N VAL A 383 12.68 0.32 4.76
CA VAL A 383 13.56 -0.08 3.66
C VAL A 383 14.08 -1.48 3.98
N SER A 384 13.98 -2.40 3.03
CA SER A 384 14.35 -3.80 3.22
C SER A 384 13.71 -4.44 4.46
N GLU A 385 12.47 -4.08 4.78
CA GLU A 385 11.66 -4.54 5.94
C GLU A 385 11.99 -3.87 7.30
N PHE A 386 13.00 -3.01 7.38
CA PHE A 386 13.46 -2.36 8.63
C PHE A 386 13.25 -0.85 8.62
N TRP A 387 13.12 -0.26 9.81
CA TRP A 387 13.34 1.17 9.95
C TRP A 387 14.84 1.47 9.92
N SER A 388 15.22 2.47 9.15
CA SER A 388 16.58 3.02 9.15
C SER A 388 16.71 4.13 10.18
N ASP A 389 17.87 4.77 10.26
CA ASP A 389 18.07 5.93 11.11
C ASP A 389 17.07 7.06 10.80
N PRO A 390 16.56 7.74 11.84
CA PRO A 390 15.57 8.79 11.68
C PRO A 390 16.12 9.91 10.79
N LYS A 391 15.28 10.38 9.87
CA LYS A 391 15.61 11.46 8.93
C LYS A 391 16.89 11.22 8.11
N ARG A 392 17.07 9.99 7.64
CA ARG A 392 18.13 9.59 6.68
C ARG A 392 17.55 8.96 5.40
N LEU A 393 16.31 9.30 5.05
CA LEU A 393 15.55 8.58 4.02
C LEU A 393 16.16 8.72 2.62
N ALA A 394 16.91 9.78 2.31
CA ALA A 394 17.39 10.00 0.94
C ALA A 394 18.36 8.90 0.46
N SER A 395 19.20 8.38 1.35
CA SER A 395 20.12 7.27 1.03
C SER A 395 19.44 5.90 0.97
N THR A 396 18.16 5.83 1.33
CA THR A 396 17.39 4.57 1.32
C THR A 396 16.58 4.38 0.05
N LEU A 397 16.52 5.37 -0.85
CA LEU A 397 15.70 5.31 -2.06
C LEU A 397 16.26 4.26 -3.05
N GLN A 398 15.60 3.09 -3.10
CA GLN A 398 16.01 1.92 -3.88
C GLN A 398 14.78 1.12 -4.38
N THR A 399 14.95 -0.16 -4.73
CA THR A 399 13.87 -1.04 -5.18
C THR A 399 13.11 -1.70 -4.03
N GLU A 400 13.78 -1.96 -2.90
CA GLU A 400 13.20 -2.59 -1.71
C GLU A 400 12.82 -1.55 -0.65
N ASN A 401 11.85 -0.69 -0.97
CA ASN A 401 11.25 0.26 -0.03
C ASN A 401 9.81 -0.11 0.25
N GLU A 402 9.27 0.37 1.37
CA GLU A 402 7.84 0.32 1.68
C GLU A 402 7.22 -1.07 1.52
N GLU A 403 7.56 -1.97 2.44
CA GLU A 403 6.85 -3.24 2.56
C GLU A 403 5.34 -2.96 2.73
N SER A 404 4.52 -3.57 1.88
CA SER A 404 3.06 -3.32 1.85
C SER A 404 2.37 -3.61 3.18
N CYS A 405 2.84 -4.60 3.95
CA CYS A 405 2.31 -4.90 5.28
C CYS A 405 2.47 -3.74 6.28
N THR A 406 3.54 -2.95 6.16
CA THR A 406 3.80 -1.83 7.06
C THR A 406 2.75 -0.75 6.85
N THR A 407 2.45 -0.39 5.60
CA THR A 407 1.37 0.54 5.24
C THR A 407 0.02 0.03 5.72
N TYR A 408 -0.28 -1.25 5.50
CA TYR A 408 -1.52 -1.88 6.00
C TYR A 408 -1.70 -1.72 7.52
N ASN A 409 -0.66 -2.01 8.30
CA ASN A 409 -0.75 -1.91 9.75
C ASN A 409 -0.72 -0.45 10.23
N MET A 410 -0.01 0.46 9.56
CA MET A 410 -0.05 1.89 9.87
C MET A 410 -1.44 2.51 9.62
N LEU A 411 -2.18 2.03 8.62
CA LEU A 411 -3.58 2.42 8.42
C LEU A 411 -4.45 2.08 9.63
N LYS A 412 -4.24 0.91 10.27
CA LYS A 412 -4.91 0.56 11.54
C LYS A 412 -4.51 1.52 12.67
N VAL A 413 -3.21 1.81 12.81
CA VAL A 413 -2.71 2.73 13.83
C VAL A 413 -3.39 4.10 13.73
N SER A 414 -3.39 4.66 12.51
CA SER A 414 -4.03 5.95 12.23
C SER A 414 -5.54 5.89 12.50
N ARG A 415 -6.20 4.80 12.14
CA ARG A 415 -7.65 4.61 12.33
C ARG A 415 -8.06 4.59 13.81
N HIS A 416 -7.30 3.91 14.68
CA HIS A 416 -7.52 3.96 16.13
C HIS A 416 -7.38 5.39 16.66
N LEU A 417 -6.31 6.09 16.27
CA LEU A 417 -6.09 7.48 16.70
C LEU A 417 -7.23 8.39 16.25
N PHE A 418 -7.69 8.26 15.00
CA PHE A 418 -8.85 9.00 14.51
C PHE A 418 -10.11 8.75 15.35
N ARG A 419 -10.40 7.49 15.68
CA ARG A 419 -11.56 7.14 16.51
C ARG A 419 -11.52 7.80 17.89
N TRP A 420 -10.32 8.03 18.44
CA TRP A 420 -10.16 8.63 19.76
C TRP A 420 -10.15 10.15 19.75
N THR A 421 -9.51 10.76 18.75
CA THR A 421 -9.22 12.20 18.75
C THR A 421 -10.10 13.00 17.80
N LYS A 422 -10.64 12.34 16.76
CA LYS A 422 -11.39 12.97 15.66
C LYS A 422 -10.55 14.00 14.88
N GLU A 423 -9.23 13.92 15.01
CA GLU A 423 -8.31 14.84 14.32
C GLU A 423 -8.21 14.50 12.84
N VAL A 424 -8.41 15.51 11.98
CA VAL A 424 -8.35 15.36 10.52
C VAL A 424 -6.99 14.86 10.04
N ALA A 425 -5.90 15.14 10.76
CA ALA A 425 -4.55 14.69 10.41
C ALA A 425 -4.45 13.16 10.26
N TYR A 426 -5.16 12.38 11.09
CA TYR A 426 -5.16 10.93 10.97
C TYR A 426 -5.98 10.46 9.76
N ALA A 427 -7.12 11.10 9.49
CA ALA A 427 -7.92 10.82 8.28
C ALA A 427 -7.16 11.19 6.98
N ASP A 428 -6.38 12.27 7.00
CA ASP A 428 -5.51 12.70 5.90
C ASP A 428 -4.34 11.73 5.69
N TYR A 429 -3.71 11.25 6.77
CA TYR A 429 -2.72 10.19 6.66
C TYR A 429 -3.32 8.93 6.04
N TYR A 430 -4.51 8.53 6.50
CA TYR A 430 -5.20 7.36 5.98
C TYR A 430 -5.50 7.50 4.48
N GLU A 431 -6.04 8.65 4.04
CA GLU A 431 -6.29 8.96 2.62
C GLU A 431 -5.02 8.81 1.79
N ARG A 432 -3.92 9.38 2.29
CA ARG A 432 -2.63 9.40 1.61
C ARG A 432 -2.01 8.01 1.48
N ALA A 433 -1.91 7.28 2.59
CA ALA A 433 -1.31 5.95 2.64
C ALA A 433 -2.15 4.92 1.87
N LEU A 434 -3.49 5.02 1.92
CA LEU A 434 -4.37 4.18 1.12
C LEU A 434 -4.19 4.42 -0.38
N THR A 435 -4.28 5.69 -0.81
CA THR A 435 -4.22 6.03 -2.24
C THR A 435 -2.86 5.72 -2.85
N ASN A 436 -1.76 5.99 -2.14
CA ASN A 436 -0.42 5.88 -2.72
C ASN A 436 0.28 4.56 -2.36
N GLY A 437 0.05 4.03 -1.16
CA GLY A 437 0.75 2.85 -0.63
C GLY A 437 -0.06 1.56 -0.63
N VAL A 438 -1.37 1.59 -0.91
CA VAL A 438 -2.21 0.37 -0.98
C VAL A 438 -2.81 0.19 -2.37
N LEU A 439 -3.53 1.18 -2.91
CA LEU A 439 -4.21 1.01 -4.20
C LEU A 439 -3.24 0.70 -5.36
N GLY A 440 -1.98 1.10 -5.24
CA GLY A 440 -0.93 0.84 -6.22
C GLY A 440 -0.23 -0.52 -6.14
N ILE A 441 -0.55 -1.37 -5.14
CA ILE A 441 0.15 -2.66 -4.94
C ILE A 441 -0.47 -3.83 -5.71
N GLN A 442 -1.68 -3.66 -6.25
CA GLN A 442 -2.34 -4.64 -7.12
C GLN A 442 -2.08 -4.28 -8.59
N ARG A 443 -1.71 -5.25 -9.42
CA ARG A 443 -1.35 -5.02 -10.83
C ARG A 443 -2.58 -4.78 -11.70
N GLY A 444 -3.06 -3.54 -11.72
CA GLY A 444 -4.22 -3.16 -12.54
C GLY A 444 -5.47 -3.97 -12.16
N THR A 445 -5.99 -4.75 -13.10
CA THR A 445 -7.16 -5.63 -12.91
C THR A 445 -6.79 -7.10 -13.06
N GLU A 446 -5.54 -7.46 -12.77
CA GLU A 446 -5.06 -8.85 -12.81
C GLU A 446 -5.24 -9.49 -11.41
N PRO A 447 -6.17 -10.44 -11.22
CA PRO A 447 -6.42 -11.03 -9.91
C PRO A 447 -5.20 -11.80 -9.39
N GLY A 448 -4.83 -11.58 -8.14
CA GLY A 448 -3.74 -12.32 -7.47
C GLY A 448 -2.34 -11.90 -7.86
N VAL A 449 -2.16 -10.75 -8.52
CA VAL A 449 -0.84 -10.22 -8.88
C VAL A 449 -0.57 -8.95 -8.07
N MET A 450 0.24 -9.09 -7.02
CA MET A 450 0.58 -8.02 -6.08
C MET A 450 2.09 -7.93 -5.84
N ILE A 451 2.58 -6.75 -5.47
CA ILE A 451 3.98 -6.53 -5.03
C ILE A 451 4.15 -6.75 -3.53
N TYR A 452 5.40 -6.99 -3.12
CA TYR A 452 5.82 -6.98 -1.71
C TYR A 452 6.29 -5.59 -1.30
N MET A 453 7.32 -5.08 -1.99
CA MET A 453 7.93 -3.77 -1.80
C MET A 453 7.41 -2.79 -2.85
N LEU A 454 7.25 -1.52 -2.47
CA LEU A 454 6.92 -0.42 -3.37
C LEU A 454 8.16 0.46 -3.61
N PRO A 455 8.87 0.29 -4.75
CA PRO A 455 10.11 1.00 -5.05
C PRO A 455 9.98 2.53 -4.97
N GLN A 456 10.96 3.18 -4.33
CA GLN A 456 11.04 4.64 -4.20
C GLN A 456 12.30 5.25 -4.85
N GLY A 457 13.16 4.41 -5.43
CA GLY A 457 14.38 4.82 -6.13
C GLY A 457 14.14 5.67 -7.38
N ARG A 458 15.25 5.98 -8.06
CA ARG A 458 15.25 6.74 -9.32
C ARG A 458 15.18 5.79 -10.50
N GLY A 459 14.23 6.01 -11.41
CA GLY A 459 14.07 5.16 -12.60
C GLY A 459 13.78 3.70 -12.28
N VAL A 460 13.08 3.45 -11.17
CA VAL A 460 12.72 2.10 -10.71
C VAL A 460 11.38 1.67 -11.28
N SER A 461 11.06 0.38 -11.21
CA SER A 461 9.79 -0.17 -11.66
C SER A 461 9.26 -1.17 -10.63
N LYS A 462 7.93 -1.25 -10.46
CA LYS A 462 7.29 -2.28 -9.62
C LYS A 462 7.53 -3.70 -10.15
N ALA A 463 7.79 -3.82 -11.45
CA ALA A 463 8.12 -5.10 -12.09
C ALA A 463 9.58 -5.51 -11.91
N VAL A 464 10.48 -4.58 -11.54
CA VAL A 464 11.92 -4.80 -11.43
C VAL A 464 12.38 -4.52 -10.00
N SER A 465 12.23 -5.54 -9.16
CA SER A 465 12.69 -5.56 -7.77
C SER A 465 13.13 -6.99 -7.42
N TYR A 466 13.63 -7.22 -6.20
CA TYR A 466 13.97 -8.59 -5.76
C TYR A 466 12.72 -9.49 -5.73
N HIS A 467 11.58 -8.96 -5.30
CA HIS A 467 10.30 -9.68 -5.27
C HIS A 467 9.53 -9.66 -6.60
N GLN A 468 9.65 -8.56 -7.37
CA GLN A 468 8.85 -8.29 -8.56
C GLN A 468 7.33 -8.34 -8.27
N TRP A 469 6.53 -8.50 -9.32
CA TRP A 469 5.14 -8.91 -9.17
C TRP A 469 5.07 -10.40 -8.77
N GLY A 470 4.36 -10.72 -7.70
CA GLY A 470 4.15 -12.11 -7.33
C GLY A 470 3.19 -12.85 -8.26
N THR A 471 2.95 -14.13 -7.99
CA THR A 471 2.04 -14.99 -8.76
C THR A 471 0.83 -15.42 -7.94
N PRO A 472 -0.31 -15.74 -8.59
CA PRO A 472 -1.54 -16.13 -7.91
C PRO A 472 -1.44 -17.39 -7.03
N PHE A 473 -0.48 -18.28 -7.27
CA PHE A 473 -0.44 -19.61 -6.64
C PHE A 473 0.93 -20.03 -6.08
N ASP A 474 1.97 -19.20 -6.18
CA ASP A 474 3.33 -19.57 -5.77
C ASP A 474 4.08 -18.49 -4.98
N SER A 475 3.46 -17.34 -4.68
CA SER A 475 4.07 -16.29 -3.85
C SER A 475 3.69 -16.42 -2.38
N PHE A 476 2.42 -16.14 -2.05
CA PHE A 476 1.86 -16.22 -0.69
C PHE A 476 2.68 -15.56 0.41
N TRP A 477 3.38 -14.46 0.09
CA TRP A 477 4.14 -13.70 1.08
C TRP A 477 3.25 -13.05 2.16
N CYS A 478 3.82 -12.50 3.22
CA CYS A 478 3.06 -11.70 4.20
C CYS A 478 2.27 -10.57 3.52
N CYS A 479 2.85 -9.91 2.51
CA CYS A 479 2.20 -8.86 1.72
C CYS A 479 1.02 -9.36 0.88
N TYR A 480 1.02 -10.63 0.48
CA TYR A 480 -0.16 -11.24 -0.16
C TYR A 480 -1.31 -11.34 0.85
N GLY A 481 -1.02 -11.76 2.08
CA GLY A 481 -2.00 -11.84 3.15
C GLY A 481 -2.61 -10.48 3.52
N THR A 482 -1.78 -9.46 3.76
CA THR A 482 -2.26 -8.10 4.07
C THR A 482 -2.90 -7.41 2.87
N GLY A 483 -2.43 -7.69 1.64
CA GLY A 483 -3.02 -7.22 0.39
C GLY A 483 -4.47 -7.67 0.24
N ILE A 484 -4.73 -8.98 0.35
CA ILE A 484 -6.11 -9.49 0.23
C ILE A 484 -7.04 -8.96 1.32
N GLU A 485 -6.55 -8.71 2.52
CA GLU A 485 -7.34 -8.07 3.58
C GLU A 485 -7.65 -6.60 3.26
N SER A 486 -6.65 -5.84 2.79
CA SER A 486 -6.80 -4.41 2.45
C SER A 486 -7.88 -4.19 1.40
N PHE A 487 -7.81 -4.93 0.29
CA PHE A 487 -8.77 -4.81 -0.80
C PHE A 487 -10.17 -5.35 -0.46
N SER A 488 -10.30 -6.13 0.62
CA SER A 488 -11.59 -6.66 1.09
C SER A 488 -12.38 -5.67 1.95
N LYS A 489 -11.77 -4.58 2.42
CA LYS A 489 -12.37 -3.65 3.40
C LYS A 489 -12.22 -2.17 3.06
N LEU A 490 -12.06 -1.83 1.79
CA LEU A 490 -11.88 -0.44 1.32
C LEU A 490 -13.02 0.54 1.70
N GLY A 491 -14.13 0.06 2.26
CA GLY A 491 -15.23 0.88 2.79
C GLY A 491 -15.17 1.16 4.30
N ASP A 492 -14.26 0.52 5.06
CA ASP A 492 -14.28 0.46 6.54
C ASP A 492 -13.93 1.78 7.26
N SER A 493 -13.41 2.75 6.49
CA SER A 493 -12.88 4.01 7.00
C SER A 493 -13.42 5.22 6.24
N ILE A 494 -14.51 5.04 5.47
CA ILE A 494 -15.22 6.14 4.81
C ILE A 494 -16.12 6.88 5.82
N TYR A 495 -16.75 6.13 6.73
CA TYR A 495 -17.77 6.63 7.64
C TYR A 495 -17.53 6.14 9.07
N PHE A 496 -17.72 7.02 10.05
CA PHE A 496 -17.70 6.71 11.47
C PHE A 496 -18.90 7.34 12.18
N GLU A 497 -19.48 6.65 13.15
CA GLU A 497 -20.62 7.13 13.93
C GLU A 497 -20.21 7.62 15.31
N GLU A 498 -20.84 8.68 15.77
CA GLU A 498 -20.75 9.14 17.15
C GLU A 498 -22.06 8.86 17.86
N GLU A 499 -22.00 8.18 19.01
CA GLU A 499 -23.19 7.94 19.82
C GLU A 499 -23.66 9.21 20.52
N GLY A 500 -24.96 9.45 20.48
CA GLY A 500 -25.57 10.60 21.14
C GLY A 500 -27.08 10.61 20.97
N GLY A 501 -27.75 11.60 21.60
CA GLY A 501 -29.21 11.77 21.46
C GLY A 501 -29.65 12.13 20.03
N VAL A 502 -28.74 12.70 19.23
CA VAL A 502 -28.90 12.99 17.80
C VAL A 502 -27.87 12.15 17.04
N PRO A 503 -28.27 11.33 16.05
CA PRO A 503 -27.33 10.57 15.23
C PRO A 503 -26.32 11.50 14.54
N SER A 504 -25.03 11.17 14.64
CA SER A 504 -23.93 11.96 14.11
C SER A 504 -23.00 11.06 13.30
N LEU A 505 -22.74 11.43 12.04
CA LEU A 505 -21.91 10.68 11.10
C LEU A 505 -20.72 11.52 10.66
N TYR A 506 -19.51 11.00 10.85
CA TYR A 506 -18.27 11.54 10.33
C TYR A 506 -17.96 10.93 8.97
N ILE A 507 -17.81 11.78 7.95
CA ILE A 507 -17.43 11.39 6.59
C ILE A 507 -15.97 11.77 6.40
N THR A 508 -15.11 10.76 6.46
CA THR A 508 -13.64 10.90 6.49
C THR A 508 -13.00 10.71 5.13
N GLN A 509 -13.56 9.88 4.25
CA GLN A 509 -13.01 9.65 2.92
C GLN A 509 -14.02 10.03 1.84
N TYR A 510 -13.51 10.64 0.77
CA TYR A 510 -14.33 11.02 -0.38
C TYR A 510 -14.27 9.95 -1.46
N VAL A 511 -15.09 8.92 -1.29
CA VAL A 511 -15.18 7.75 -2.19
C VAL A 511 -16.64 7.53 -2.58
N SER A 512 -16.90 7.43 -3.89
CA SER A 512 -18.24 7.15 -4.41
C SER A 512 -18.78 5.85 -3.82
N SER A 513 -19.85 5.95 -3.03
CA SER A 513 -20.39 4.85 -2.23
C SER A 513 -21.83 5.13 -1.79
N THR A 514 -22.52 4.07 -1.43
CA THR A 514 -23.84 4.11 -0.77
C THR A 514 -23.70 3.54 0.64
N LEU A 515 -24.28 4.23 1.62
CA LEU A 515 -24.34 3.84 3.01
C LEU A 515 -25.80 3.61 3.43
N ASP A 516 -26.10 2.40 3.92
CA ASP A 516 -27.31 2.11 4.68
C ASP A 516 -27.17 2.62 6.13
N TRP A 517 -27.49 3.88 6.36
CA TRP A 517 -27.28 4.53 7.65
C TRP A 517 -28.44 4.23 8.62
N LYS A 518 -28.32 3.11 9.35
CA LYS A 518 -29.34 2.62 10.29
C LYS A 518 -29.70 3.63 11.38
N SER A 519 -28.71 4.24 12.02
CA SER A 519 -28.91 5.22 13.10
C SER A 519 -29.67 6.47 12.62
N GLY A 520 -29.41 6.91 11.38
CA GLY A 520 -30.12 8.01 10.73
C GLY A 520 -31.44 7.64 10.05
N GLN A 521 -31.72 6.33 9.89
CA GLN A 521 -32.88 5.78 9.17
C GLN A 521 -32.96 6.24 7.69
N ILE A 522 -31.81 6.38 7.04
CA ILE A 522 -31.70 6.81 5.64
C ILE A 522 -30.68 5.96 4.88
N VAL A 523 -30.80 5.96 3.55
CA VAL A 523 -29.70 5.53 2.67
C VAL A 523 -29.02 6.78 2.15
N LEU A 524 -27.75 6.97 2.50
CA LEU A 524 -26.91 8.08 2.09
C LEU A 524 -26.11 7.67 0.83
N ASN A 525 -26.23 8.46 -0.23
CA ASN A 525 -25.47 8.28 -1.46
C ASN A 525 -24.42 9.36 -1.56
N GLN A 526 -23.16 8.96 -1.64
CA GLN A 526 -22.01 9.79 -1.90
C GLN A 526 -21.54 9.59 -3.33
N LYS A 527 -21.53 10.66 -4.12
CA LYS A 527 -20.97 10.68 -5.47
C LYS A 527 -19.80 11.63 -5.52
N VAL A 528 -18.66 11.14 -5.99
CA VAL A 528 -17.44 11.92 -6.19
C VAL A 528 -17.18 12.02 -7.69
N ASP A 529 -17.04 13.24 -8.19
CA ASP A 529 -16.67 13.46 -9.60
C ASP A 529 -15.18 13.09 -9.80
N PRO A 530 -14.80 12.50 -10.94
CA PRO A 530 -13.41 12.18 -11.22
C PRO A 530 -12.51 13.42 -11.14
N VAL A 531 -11.43 13.31 -10.35
CA VAL A 531 -10.40 14.35 -10.29
C VAL A 531 -9.59 14.33 -11.58
N VAL A 532 -9.37 15.51 -12.16
CA VAL A 532 -8.65 15.72 -13.42
C VAL A 532 -7.65 16.86 -13.29
N SER A 533 -6.59 16.88 -14.09
CA SER A 533 -5.54 17.91 -13.98
C SER A 533 -5.97 19.29 -14.49
N TRP A 534 -6.88 19.36 -15.46
CA TRP A 534 -7.34 20.62 -16.08
C TRP A 534 -8.49 21.32 -15.33
N ASP A 535 -9.05 20.70 -14.30
CA ASP A 535 -10.11 21.26 -13.46
C ASP A 535 -9.77 21.03 -11.99
N PRO A 536 -9.17 22.03 -11.30
CA PRO A 536 -8.50 21.84 -10.01
C PRO A 536 -9.46 21.80 -8.82
N TYR A 537 -10.49 20.97 -8.91
CA TYR A 537 -11.46 20.79 -7.84
C TYR A 537 -11.83 19.33 -7.63
N LEU A 538 -11.85 18.91 -6.37
CA LEU A 538 -12.60 17.75 -5.91
C LEU A 538 -14.06 18.15 -5.70
N ARG A 539 -15.01 17.44 -6.31
CA ARG A 539 -16.44 17.68 -6.13
C ARG A 539 -17.14 16.45 -5.58
N VAL A 540 -17.92 16.66 -4.54
CA VAL A 540 -18.67 15.62 -3.84
C VAL A 540 -20.12 16.04 -3.74
N THR A 541 -21.03 15.12 -4.06
CA THR A 541 -22.47 15.29 -3.88
C THR A 541 -22.98 14.22 -2.93
N LEU A 542 -23.63 14.64 -1.85
CA LEU A 542 -24.35 13.79 -0.92
C LEU A 542 -25.85 13.96 -1.13
N THR A 543 -26.55 12.85 -1.22
CA THR A 543 -28.03 12.80 -1.29
C THR A 543 -28.54 11.70 -0.39
N SER A 544 -29.78 11.78 0.06
CA SER A 544 -30.40 10.72 0.85
C SER A 544 -31.71 10.24 0.25
N SER A 545 -32.04 8.97 0.54
CA SER A 545 -33.37 8.40 0.29
C SER A 545 -33.90 7.79 1.59
N LEU A 546 -35.22 7.85 1.77
CA LEU A 546 -35.92 7.26 2.91
C LEU A 546 -36.04 5.75 2.72
N LYS A 547 -35.84 4.97 3.78
CA LYS A 547 -36.14 3.53 3.79
C LYS A 547 -37.60 3.25 4.13
N GLU A 548 -38.13 3.90 5.17
CA GLU A 548 -39.54 3.88 5.60
C GLU A 548 -39.72 4.88 6.77
N GLY A 549 -40.84 5.62 6.83
CA GLY A 549 -41.11 6.61 7.89
C GLY A 549 -40.47 8.00 7.69
N SER A 550 -40.48 8.85 8.72
CA SER A 550 -39.79 10.15 8.72
C SER A 550 -38.35 9.98 9.20
N GLY A 551 -37.36 10.27 8.35
CA GLY A 551 -35.95 10.23 8.73
C GLY A 551 -35.65 11.11 9.95
N LYS A 552 -34.74 10.67 10.83
CA LYS A 552 -34.39 11.45 12.03
C LYS A 552 -33.53 12.65 11.65
N SER A 553 -33.77 13.78 12.31
CA SER A 553 -32.83 14.91 12.27
C SER A 553 -31.48 14.41 12.76
N SER A 554 -30.44 14.64 11.96
CA SER A 554 -29.10 14.10 12.20
C SER A 554 -28.02 15.14 11.91
N THR A 555 -26.76 14.83 12.20
CA THR A 555 -25.60 15.68 11.86
C THR A 555 -24.64 14.92 10.95
N LEU A 556 -24.22 15.53 9.85
CA LEU A 556 -23.10 15.06 9.04
C LEU A 556 -21.87 15.93 9.33
N ASN A 557 -20.75 15.33 9.67
CA ASN A 557 -19.46 15.99 9.87
C ASN A 557 -18.58 15.68 8.66
N LEU A 558 -18.40 16.65 7.75
CA LEU A 558 -17.61 16.48 6.53
C LEU A 558 -16.17 16.92 6.76
N ARG A 559 -15.19 16.06 6.46
CA ARG A 559 -13.77 16.41 6.57
C ARG A 559 -13.41 17.55 5.61
N ILE A 560 -12.80 18.62 6.10
CA ILE A 560 -12.13 19.61 5.25
C ILE A 560 -10.62 19.28 5.28
N PRO A 561 -10.05 18.63 4.24
CA PRO A 561 -8.69 18.12 4.25
C PRO A 561 -7.63 19.21 4.43
N ILE A 562 -6.46 18.88 5.01
CA ILE A 562 -5.36 19.84 5.21
C ILE A 562 -4.76 20.30 3.87
N TRP A 563 -4.82 19.46 2.83
CA TRP A 563 -4.29 19.79 1.51
C TRP A 563 -5.15 20.80 0.71
N THR A 564 -6.40 21.05 1.11
CA THR A 564 -7.29 22.01 0.41
C THR A 564 -7.00 23.46 0.83
N GLN A 565 -7.48 24.41 0.03
CA GLN A 565 -7.40 25.84 0.32
C GLN A 565 -8.78 26.42 0.62
N SER A 566 -8.88 27.39 1.53
CA SER A 566 -10.14 28.08 1.84
C SER A 566 -10.66 28.90 0.65
N LYS A 567 -9.76 29.49 -0.13
CA LYS A 567 -10.12 30.28 -1.31
C LYS A 567 -10.61 29.35 -2.41
N GLY A 568 -11.88 29.49 -2.79
CA GLY A 568 -12.51 28.68 -3.85
C GLY A 568 -13.21 27.42 -3.33
N ALA A 569 -13.03 27.07 -2.05
CA ALA A 569 -13.82 26.03 -1.39
C ALA A 569 -15.27 26.51 -1.21
N LYS A 570 -16.22 25.62 -1.50
CA LYS A 570 -17.65 25.90 -1.40
C LYS A 570 -18.40 24.66 -0.90
N ALA A 571 -19.34 24.87 0.02
CA ALA A 571 -20.32 23.86 0.40
C ALA A 571 -21.71 24.46 0.28
N THR A 572 -22.67 23.70 -0.23
CA THR A 572 -24.08 24.10 -0.26
C THR A 572 -24.98 23.01 0.27
N LEU A 573 -26.04 23.39 0.99
CA LEU A 573 -27.14 22.53 1.40
C LEU A 573 -28.41 23.06 0.73
N ASN A 574 -29.05 22.25 -0.12
CA ASN A 574 -30.24 22.65 -0.87
C ASN A 574 -30.05 24.00 -1.61
N ALA A 575 -28.89 24.16 -2.27
CA ALA A 575 -28.44 25.35 -2.98
C ALA A 575 -28.16 26.60 -2.10
N GLN A 576 -28.23 26.49 -0.78
CA GLN A 576 -27.82 27.55 0.15
C GLN A 576 -26.36 27.36 0.57
N ASN A 577 -25.55 28.42 0.50
CA ASN A 577 -24.14 28.36 0.87
C ASN A 577 -23.96 28.11 2.38
N LEU A 578 -23.03 27.23 2.73
CA LEU A 578 -22.60 26.97 4.10
C LEU A 578 -21.29 27.69 4.40
N HIS A 579 -21.08 28.08 5.65
CA HIS A 579 -19.80 28.59 6.12
C HIS A 579 -18.84 27.41 6.34
N LEU A 580 -17.71 27.41 5.63
CA LEU A 580 -16.68 26.38 5.75
C LEU A 580 -15.71 26.71 6.89
N PRO A 581 -15.35 25.74 7.74
CA PRO A 581 -14.24 25.90 8.68
C PRO A 581 -12.90 25.94 7.93
N ALA A 582 -11.82 26.27 8.66
CA ALA A 582 -10.47 26.19 8.10
C ALA A 582 -10.10 24.73 7.74
N PRO A 583 -9.27 24.50 6.70
CA PRO A 583 -8.66 23.20 6.43
C PRO A 583 -8.09 22.54 7.70
N GLY A 584 -8.22 21.22 7.81
CA GLY A 584 -7.86 20.46 9.00
C GLY A 584 -8.99 20.34 10.04
N ASN A 585 -10.23 20.69 9.70
CA ASN A 585 -11.40 20.60 10.59
C ASN A 585 -12.58 19.88 9.92
N PHE A 586 -13.61 19.55 10.70
CA PHE A 586 -14.88 19.05 10.18
C PHE A 586 -15.91 20.17 10.03
N LEU A 587 -16.68 20.12 8.94
CA LEU A 587 -17.87 20.93 8.73
C LEU A 587 -19.11 20.18 9.27
N PRO A 588 -19.70 20.59 10.41
CA PRO A 588 -20.94 20.01 10.90
C PRO A 588 -22.14 20.57 10.11
N VAL A 589 -23.00 19.69 9.62
CA VAL A 589 -24.21 20.04 8.86
C VAL A 589 -25.41 19.31 9.46
N LYS A 590 -26.42 20.09 9.87
CA LYS A 590 -27.73 19.53 10.23
C LYS A 590 -28.38 18.95 8.98
N TRP A 591 -28.79 17.70 9.05
CA TRP A 591 -29.23 16.92 7.91
C TRP A 591 -30.61 16.34 8.14
N SER A 592 -31.45 16.45 7.11
CA SER A 592 -32.77 15.84 7.01
C SER A 592 -32.88 14.99 5.75
N ALA A 593 -33.78 14.01 5.77
CA ALA A 593 -34.03 13.20 4.59
C ALA A 593 -34.54 14.06 3.41
N GLY A 594 -34.00 13.81 2.22
CA GLY A 594 -34.28 14.60 1.02
C GLY A 594 -33.34 15.77 0.80
N ASP A 595 -32.48 16.10 1.77
CA ASP A 595 -31.44 17.11 1.59
C ASP A 595 -30.44 16.69 0.51
N LYS A 596 -29.91 17.70 -0.18
CA LYS A 596 -28.78 17.58 -1.10
C LYS A 596 -27.66 18.49 -0.64
N LEU A 597 -26.51 17.89 -0.33
CA LEU A 597 -25.29 18.64 -0.03
C LEU A 597 -24.30 18.51 -1.18
N THR A 598 -23.68 19.61 -1.56
CA THR A 598 -22.57 19.64 -2.52
C THR A 598 -21.35 20.25 -1.86
N LEU A 599 -20.19 19.62 -2.02
CA LEU A 599 -18.89 20.12 -1.56
C LEU A 599 -17.97 20.24 -2.77
N GLN A 600 -17.29 21.38 -2.88
CA GLN A 600 -16.24 21.64 -3.86
C GLN A 600 -14.99 22.11 -3.11
N LEU A 601 -13.89 21.38 -3.27
CA LEU A 601 -12.62 21.64 -2.60
C LEU A 601 -11.52 21.88 -3.65
N PRO A 602 -10.82 23.03 -3.62
CA PRO A 602 -9.66 23.27 -4.46
C PRO A 602 -8.57 22.24 -4.21
N ILE A 603 -8.02 21.68 -5.28
CA ILE A 603 -6.86 20.79 -5.23
C ILE A 603 -5.68 21.46 -5.94
N SER A 604 -4.53 21.52 -5.27
CA SER A 604 -3.35 22.21 -5.77
C SER A 604 -2.13 21.30 -5.85
N LEU A 605 -1.22 21.63 -6.76
CA LEU A 605 0.12 21.07 -6.78
C LEU A 605 0.94 21.62 -5.61
N ARG A 606 1.75 20.75 -5.01
CA ARG A 606 2.71 21.10 -3.95
C ARG A 606 3.92 20.20 -4.05
N THR A 607 5.03 20.65 -3.51
CA THR A 607 6.21 19.81 -3.31
C THR A 607 6.35 19.44 -1.83
N GLU A 608 7.01 18.32 -1.56
CA GLU A 608 7.30 17.85 -0.20
C GLU A 608 8.74 17.35 -0.16
N ALA A 609 9.57 17.97 0.67
CA ALA A 609 10.95 17.54 0.86
C ALA A 609 11.01 16.13 1.44
N ILE A 610 11.99 15.35 1.00
CA ILE A 610 12.31 14.09 1.68
C ILE A 610 12.65 14.37 3.15
N LYS A 611 12.29 13.46 4.04
CA LYS A 611 12.62 13.56 5.46
C LYS A 611 14.09 13.18 5.65
N ASP A 612 14.97 14.13 5.33
CA ASP A 612 16.41 14.00 5.49
C ASP A 612 17.01 15.32 5.99
N ASP A 613 17.73 15.29 7.10
CA ASP A 613 18.32 16.50 7.70
C ASP A 613 19.68 16.89 7.06
N ARG A 614 20.19 16.11 6.09
CA ARG A 614 21.45 16.41 5.41
C ARG A 614 21.26 17.45 4.31
N THR A 615 22.14 18.45 4.30
CA THR A 615 22.08 19.58 3.37
C THR A 615 22.21 19.18 1.90
N GLU A 616 22.97 18.12 1.59
CA GLU A 616 23.16 17.63 0.22
C GLU A 616 21.88 17.03 -0.39
N TYR A 617 20.87 16.70 0.41
CA TYR A 617 19.57 16.20 -0.05
C TYR A 617 18.44 17.24 0.08
N ALA A 618 18.74 18.48 0.45
CA ALA A 618 17.74 19.52 0.68
C ALA A 618 16.90 19.88 -0.58
N SER A 619 17.44 19.63 -1.77
CA SER A 619 16.73 19.82 -3.05
C SER A 619 15.84 18.64 -3.44
N LEU A 620 15.89 17.52 -2.72
CA LEU A 620 15.15 16.32 -3.07
C LEU A 620 13.70 16.40 -2.60
N GLN A 621 12.76 16.48 -3.55
CA GLN A 621 11.35 16.72 -3.27
C GLN A 621 10.44 15.81 -4.08
N ALA A 622 9.36 15.34 -3.47
CA ALA A 622 8.24 14.70 -4.14
C ALA A 622 7.22 15.75 -4.60
N ILE A 623 6.42 15.42 -5.61
CA ILE A 623 5.37 16.30 -6.14
C ILE A 623 4.01 15.66 -5.86
N LEU A 624 3.08 16.42 -5.28
CA LEU A 624 1.73 15.95 -4.98
C LEU A 624 0.67 16.88 -5.56
N TYR A 625 -0.45 16.27 -5.96
CA TYR A 625 -1.68 16.96 -6.34
C TYR A 625 -2.78 16.57 -5.35
N GLY A 626 -3.05 17.46 -4.39
CA GLY A 626 -3.85 17.11 -3.21
C GLY A 626 -3.20 15.95 -2.42
N HIS A 627 -3.88 14.80 -2.40
CA HIS A 627 -3.39 13.57 -1.77
C HIS A 627 -2.75 12.58 -2.76
N TYR A 628 -2.80 12.83 -4.07
CA TYR A 628 -2.16 11.98 -5.08
C TYR A 628 -0.67 12.30 -5.17
N LEU A 629 0.18 11.30 -4.92
CA LEU A 629 1.61 11.38 -5.20
C LEU A 629 1.83 11.21 -6.70
N LEU A 630 2.47 12.19 -7.32
CA LEU A 630 2.80 12.18 -8.73
C LEU A 630 4.22 11.64 -8.94
N CYS A 631 4.38 10.76 -9.92
CA CYS A 631 5.64 10.18 -10.36
C CYS A 631 5.88 10.53 -11.82
N GLY A 632 7.13 10.80 -12.18
CA GLY A 632 7.49 11.03 -13.59
C GLY A 632 7.92 9.74 -14.26
N TYR A 633 7.39 9.47 -15.45
CA TYR A 633 7.95 8.42 -16.32
C TYR A 633 9.42 8.74 -16.61
N SER A 634 10.31 7.87 -16.15
CA SER A 634 11.74 8.09 -16.24
C SER A 634 12.51 6.81 -15.96
N ASN A 635 13.64 6.63 -16.65
CA ASN A 635 14.60 5.56 -16.44
C ASN A 635 15.85 6.02 -15.65
N GLY A 636 15.82 7.24 -15.08
CA GLY A 636 16.91 7.74 -14.22
C GLY A 636 17.00 9.26 -14.13
N ASP A 637 16.52 9.98 -15.15
CA ASP A 637 16.41 11.43 -15.12
C ASP A 637 15.46 11.87 -14.00
N TRP A 638 15.84 12.95 -13.31
CA TRP A 638 15.17 13.42 -12.10
C TRP A 638 15.45 14.90 -11.78
N ASP A 639 16.26 15.59 -12.58
CA ASP A 639 16.66 16.97 -12.32
C ASP A 639 15.63 17.94 -12.89
N ILE A 640 15.10 18.80 -12.03
CA ILE A 640 14.14 19.85 -12.37
C ILE A 640 14.79 21.19 -12.05
N LYS A 641 14.81 22.09 -13.04
CA LYS A 641 15.29 23.47 -12.89
C LYS A 641 14.10 24.41 -12.98
N THR A 642 13.74 25.02 -11.86
CA THR A 642 12.61 25.93 -11.82
C THR A 642 13.01 27.33 -12.30
N GLY A 643 14.30 27.70 -12.20
CA GLY A 643 14.73 29.07 -12.44
C GLY A 643 14.24 29.99 -11.32
N LEU A 644 14.17 31.31 -11.59
CA LEU A 644 13.65 32.33 -10.67
C LEU A 644 12.14 32.23 -10.39
N THR A 645 11.45 31.19 -10.85
CA THR A 645 10.01 31.01 -10.66
C THR A 645 9.69 30.75 -9.19
N SER A 646 8.65 31.40 -8.68
CA SER A 646 8.21 31.21 -7.28
C SER A 646 7.05 30.22 -7.14
N SER A 647 6.37 29.86 -8.23
CA SER A 647 5.18 28.99 -8.19
C SER A 647 5.38 27.68 -8.95
N VAL A 648 4.84 26.58 -8.39
CA VAL A 648 4.83 25.25 -9.03
C VAL A 648 4.11 25.26 -10.39
N SER A 649 3.14 26.16 -10.57
CA SER A 649 2.38 26.32 -11.82
C SER A 649 3.21 26.81 -13.01
N ASP A 650 4.40 27.39 -12.77
CA ASP A 650 5.21 28.01 -13.82
C ASP A 650 6.05 26.96 -14.59
N TRP A 651 6.31 25.83 -13.92
CA TRP A 651 7.10 24.71 -14.44
C TRP A 651 6.35 23.38 -14.46
N ILE A 652 5.13 23.29 -13.90
CA ILE A 652 4.22 22.16 -14.10
C ILE A 652 2.92 22.64 -14.77
N SER A 653 2.55 22.02 -15.89
CA SER A 653 1.33 22.34 -16.63
C SER A 653 0.40 21.12 -16.74
N PRO A 654 -0.92 21.28 -16.61
CA PRO A 654 -1.86 20.16 -16.76
C PRO A 654 -1.95 19.70 -18.21
N VAL A 655 -2.07 18.39 -18.42
CA VAL A 655 -2.34 17.81 -19.74
C VAL A 655 -3.82 18.00 -20.10
N PRO A 656 -4.18 18.65 -21.22
CA PRO A 656 -5.58 18.85 -21.60
C PRO A 656 -6.33 17.56 -21.94
N SER A 657 -7.65 17.53 -21.70
CA SER A 657 -8.50 16.36 -21.95
C SER A 657 -8.46 15.83 -23.39
N GLY A 658 -8.32 16.73 -24.37
CA GLY A 658 -8.31 16.37 -25.79
C GLY A 658 -7.05 15.65 -26.26
N TYR A 659 -5.95 15.67 -25.49
CA TYR A 659 -4.67 15.12 -25.94
C TYR A 659 -4.74 13.61 -26.22
N ASN A 660 -5.58 12.87 -25.50
CA ASN A 660 -5.80 11.44 -25.73
C ASN A 660 -6.44 11.13 -27.11
N ASN A 661 -7.09 12.10 -27.75
CA ASN A 661 -7.63 11.92 -29.11
C ASN A 661 -6.53 12.00 -30.19
N HIS A 662 -5.34 12.47 -29.83
CA HIS A 662 -4.22 12.68 -30.74
C HIS A 662 -3.10 11.64 -30.55
N LEU A 663 -3.31 10.63 -29.71
CA LEU A 663 -2.33 9.58 -29.46
C LEU A 663 -2.47 8.44 -30.47
N VAL A 664 -1.35 8.09 -31.10
CA VAL A 664 -1.27 7.06 -32.13
C VAL A 664 -0.12 6.08 -31.87
N THR A 665 -0.29 4.87 -32.38
CA THR A 665 0.79 3.91 -32.55
C THR A 665 0.81 3.48 -34.02
N PHE A 666 2.01 3.53 -34.62
CA PHE A 666 2.22 3.09 -36.00
C PHE A 666 2.77 1.67 -35.99
N SER A 667 2.11 0.74 -36.68
CA SER A 667 2.47 -0.67 -36.70
C SER A 667 2.58 -1.25 -38.10
N GLN A 668 3.35 -2.33 -38.24
CA GLN A 668 3.54 -3.09 -39.46
C GLN A 668 3.71 -4.58 -39.13
N ASP A 669 3.11 -5.44 -39.95
CA ASP A 669 3.27 -6.89 -39.83
C ASP A 669 4.45 -7.37 -40.67
N PHE A 670 5.31 -8.20 -40.08
CA PHE A 670 6.41 -8.87 -40.76
C PHE A 670 6.59 -10.31 -40.25
N GLY A 671 6.36 -11.28 -41.13
CA GLY A 671 6.31 -12.70 -40.73
C GLY A 671 5.12 -12.95 -39.79
N ASP A 672 5.37 -13.66 -38.69
CA ASP A 672 4.36 -13.98 -37.67
C ASP A 672 4.37 -12.96 -36.50
N SER A 673 4.88 -11.75 -36.72
CA SER A 673 5.03 -10.73 -35.67
C SER A 673 4.63 -9.35 -36.16
N THR A 674 3.98 -8.59 -35.28
CA THR A 674 3.69 -7.18 -35.47
C THR A 674 4.78 -6.34 -34.82
N PHE A 675 5.25 -5.33 -35.55
CA PHE A 675 6.25 -4.37 -35.11
C PHE A 675 5.65 -2.97 -35.06
N VAL A 676 6.22 -2.10 -34.24
CA VAL A 676 5.79 -0.71 -34.03
C VAL A 676 6.97 0.23 -34.17
N ILE A 677 6.70 1.46 -34.63
CA ILE A 677 7.65 2.57 -34.50
C ILE A 677 7.78 2.91 -33.02
N ALA A 678 9.00 3.01 -32.49
CA ALA A 678 9.25 3.35 -31.09
C ALA A 678 10.44 4.31 -30.91
N ASN A 679 10.37 5.14 -29.87
CA ASN A 679 11.47 5.97 -29.40
C ASN A 679 12.44 5.14 -28.54
N SER A 680 13.64 4.89 -29.05
CA SER A 680 14.73 4.23 -28.35
C SER A 680 15.84 5.22 -28.06
N ASN A 681 15.73 5.92 -26.92
CA ASN A 681 16.71 6.90 -26.45
C ASN A 681 17.04 7.99 -27.48
N ARG A 682 16.00 8.70 -27.96
CA ARG A 682 16.07 9.74 -28.99
C ARG A 682 16.44 9.26 -30.39
N SER A 683 16.54 7.96 -30.63
CA SER A 683 16.57 7.35 -31.97
C SER A 683 15.28 6.60 -32.22
N ILE A 684 14.76 6.60 -33.45
CA ILE A 684 13.54 5.87 -33.77
C ILE A 684 13.86 4.51 -34.39
N THR A 685 13.28 3.45 -33.84
CA THR A 685 13.47 2.07 -34.29
C THR A 685 12.14 1.36 -34.51
N MET A 686 12.16 0.26 -35.27
CA MET A 686 11.08 -0.74 -35.28
C MET A 686 11.29 -1.72 -34.12
N GLU A 687 10.30 -1.84 -33.24
CA GLU A 687 10.31 -2.77 -32.11
C GLU A 687 9.13 -3.73 -32.15
N LYS A 688 9.21 -4.86 -31.46
CA LYS A 688 8.05 -5.76 -31.33
C LYS A 688 6.89 -5.05 -30.64
N PHE A 689 5.65 -5.33 -31.07
CA PHE A 689 4.45 -4.75 -30.48
C PHE A 689 4.39 -5.02 -28.96
N PRO A 690 4.38 -3.97 -28.11
CA PRO A 690 4.52 -4.13 -26.66
C PRO A 690 3.19 -4.39 -25.94
N LYS A 691 3.27 -4.94 -24.73
CA LYS A 691 2.13 -5.00 -23.81
C LYS A 691 1.88 -3.61 -23.19
N ALA A 692 0.62 -3.19 -23.10
CA ALA A 692 0.25 -1.96 -22.41
C ALA A 692 0.68 -1.97 -20.94
N GLY A 693 1.09 -0.81 -20.42
CA GLY A 693 1.59 -0.68 -19.05
C GLY A 693 3.08 -0.99 -18.89
N THR A 694 3.87 -0.83 -19.96
CA THR A 694 5.33 -1.08 -19.99
C THR A 694 6.05 0.12 -20.59
N ASP A 695 7.35 0.28 -20.32
CA ASP A 695 8.17 1.34 -20.95
C ASP A 695 8.11 1.27 -22.48
N ALA A 696 8.16 0.07 -23.05
CA ALA A 696 8.05 -0.13 -24.49
C ALA A 696 6.73 0.40 -25.06
N ALA A 697 5.62 0.31 -24.32
CA ALA A 697 4.35 0.90 -24.73
C ALA A 697 4.35 2.44 -24.67
N LEU A 698 5.11 3.04 -23.74
CA LEU A 698 5.32 4.49 -23.73
C LEU A 698 6.12 4.91 -24.96
N HIS A 699 7.23 4.22 -25.23
CA HIS A 699 8.12 4.48 -26.35
C HIS A 699 7.43 4.32 -27.72
N ALA A 700 6.46 3.40 -27.82
CA ALA A 700 5.70 3.11 -29.04
C ALA A 700 4.46 4.02 -29.23
N THR A 701 4.24 4.99 -28.34
CA THR A 701 3.11 5.91 -28.42
C THR A 701 3.60 7.30 -28.80
N PHE A 702 2.95 7.92 -29.79
CA PHE A 702 3.26 9.27 -30.24
C PHE A 702 2.00 10.14 -30.18
N ARG A 703 2.15 11.42 -29.87
CA ARG A 703 1.12 12.44 -30.03
C ARG A 703 1.29 13.14 -31.36
N LEU A 704 0.20 13.24 -32.12
CA LEU A 704 0.12 14.09 -33.30
C LEU A 704 0.00 15.56 -32.86
N VAL A 705 0.95 16.39 -33.29
CA VAL A 705 0.97 17.83 -33.05
C VAL A 705 0.73 18.53 -34.38
N PHE A 706 -0.29 19.38 -34.45
CA PHE A 706 -0.68 20.09 -35.68
C PHE A 706 -0.09 21.50 -35.67
N ASP A 707 0.35 21.98 -36.84
CA ASP A 707 0.90 23.34 -37.01
C ASP A 707 -0.16 24.42 -36.72
N ASP A 708 -1.42 24.16 -37.10
CA ASP A 708 -2.56 24.99 -36.73
C ASP A 708 -3.22 24.45 -35.46
N THR A 709 -2.95 25.14 -34.35
CA THR A 709 -3.49 24.82 -33.01
C THR A 709 -5.02 24.87 -32.91
N THR A 710 -5.73 25.37 -33.93
CA THR A 710 -7.20 25.39 -33.98
C THR A 710 -7.81 24.10 -34.52
N GLU A 711 -7.00 23.22 -35.12
CA GLU A 711 -7.49 21.97 -35.69
C GLU A 711 -7.92 20.97 -34.61
N LYS A 712 -9.23 20.73 -34.54
CA LYS A 712 -9.80 19.66 -33.71
C LYS A 712 -10.08 18.45 -34.59
N ILE A 713 -9.38 17.35 -34.35
CA ILE A 713 -9.74 16.05 -34.91
C ILE A 713 -10.68 15.31 -33.95
N SER A 714 -11.66 14.61 -34.50
CA SER A 714 -12.59 13.78 -33.74
C SER A 714 -12.10 12.34 -33.63
N THR A 715 -11.43 11.87 -34.69
CA THR A 715 -10.75 10.57 -34.74
C THR A 715 -9.34 10.75 -35.29
N ILE A 716 -8.43 9.82 -34.97
CA ILE A 716 -7.06 9.83 -35.51
C ILE A 716 -7.03 9.75 -37.05
N ARG A 717 -8.09 9.24 -37.69
CA ARG A 717 -8.21 9.16 -39.15
C ARG A 717 -8.45 10.51 -39.80
N ASP A 718 -9.02 11.46 -39.07
CA ASP A 718 -9.19 12.85 -39.55
C ASP A 718 -7.84 13.57 -39.73
N ALA A 719 -6.75 12.98 -39.23
CA ALA A 719 -5.38 13.44 -39.45
C ALA A 719 -4.87 13.14 -40.87
N ILE A 720 -5.48 12.22 -41.62
CA ILE A 720 -5.06 11.89 -42.99
C ILE A 720 -5.29 13.10 -43.90
N GLY A 721 -4.24 13.50 -44.62
CA GLY A 721 -4.18 14.66 -45.48
C GLY A 721 -3.59 15.91 -44.83
N LYS A 722 -3.40 15.89 -43.50
CA LYS A 722 -2.88 17.00 -42.70
C LYS A 722 -1.37 16.87 -42.44
N THR A 723 -0.77 18.01 -42.11
CA THR A 723 0.64 18.11 -41.71
C THR A 723 0.73 18.04 -40.19
N VAL A 724 1.63 17.19 -39.69
CA VAL A 724 1.82 16.95 -38.25
C VAL A 724 3.30 16.85 -37.91
N MET A 725 3.64 17.19 -36.67
CA MET A 725 4.83 16.72 -35.99
C MET A 725 4.48 15.52 -35.10
N LEU A 726 5.44 14.62 -34.90
CA LEU A 726 5.29 13.48 -33.99
C LEU A 726 6.04 13.76 -32.69
N GLU A 727 5.32 13.88 -31.58
CA GLU A 727 5.88 14.01 -30.24
C GLU A 727 5.87 12.64 -29.54
N PRO A 728 7.02 12.07 -29.13
CA PRO A 728 7.05 10.85 -28.33
C PRO A 728 6.35 11.04 -26.97
N PHE A 729 5.54 10.08 -26.55
CA PHE A 729 4.76 10.17 -25.31
C PHE A 729 5.64 10.28 -24.05
N ASP A 730 6.80 9.63 -24.06
CA ASP A 730 7.79 9.61 -22.98
C ASP A 730 8.68 10.87 -22.91
N PHE A 731 8.68 11.69 -23.98
CA PHE A 731 9.39 12.97 -24.08
C PHE A 731 8.45 14.13 -24.46
N PRO A 732 7.52 14.53 -23.57
CA PRO A 732 6.58 15.61 -23.87
C PRO A 732 7.31 16.93 -24.20
N GLY A 733 6.88 17.62 -25.25
CA GLY A 733 7.49 18.85 -25.76
C GLY A 733 8.70 18.64 -26.69
N MET A 734 9.10 17.39 -26.95
CA MET A 734 10.14 17.05 -27.93
C MET A 734 9.51 16.46 -29.20
N VAL A 735 10.13 16.69 -30.36
CA VAL A 735 9.55 16.23 -31.65
C VAL A 735 10.54 15.40 -32.46
N LEU A 736 9.97 14.51 -33.28
CA LEU A 736 10.68 13.73 -34.27
C LEU A 736 11.28 14.62 -35.37
N VAL A 737 12.54 14.37 -35.72
CA VAL A 737 13.26 15.05 -36.80
C VAL A 737 13.92 14.06 -37.75
N HIS A 738 13.97 14.44 -39.03
CA HIS A 738 14.75 13.72 -40.04
C HIS A 738 16.04 14.48 -40.37
N GLN A 739 17.14 13.75 -40.62
CA GLN A 739 18.45 14.33 -40.93
C GLN A 739 18.89 14.06 -42.37
N GLY A 740 17.92 13.98 -43.29
CA GLY A 740 18.11 13.54 -44.68
C GLY A 740 17.89 12.03 -44.85
N THR A 741 18.15 11.52 -46.07
CA THR A 741 17.82 10.15 -46.48
C THR A 741 18.82 9.09 -46.02
N GLU A 742 20.06 9.50 -45.72
CA GLU A 742 21.13 8.60 -45.31
C GLU A 742 21.25 8.45 -43.79
N ASN A 743 20.55 9.31 -43.03
CA ASN A 743 20.65 9.36 -41.57
C ASN A 743 19.38 8.83 -40.91
N ASN A 744 19.53 8.34 -39.69
CA ASN A 744 18.42 7.86 -38.90
C ASN A 744 17.53 9.02 -38.41
N LEU A 745 16.26 8.73 -38.21
CA LEU A 745 15.35 9.64 -37.52
C LEU A 745 15.75 9.76 -36.04
N ALA A 746 15.58 10.97 -35.50
CA ALA A 746 15.97 11.31 -34.14
C ALA A 746 14.91 12.16 -33.44
N VAL A 747 15.04 12.41 -32.13
CA VAL A 747 14.16 13.28 -31.36
C VAL A 747 14.94 14.49 -30.85
N THR A 748 14.45 15.72 -31.11
CA THR A 748 15.08 16.98 -30.70
C THR A 748 14.28 17.72 -29.61
N ASN A 749 14.93 18.67 -28.94
CA ASN A 749 14.43 19.34 -27.73
C ASN A 749 13.36 20.43 -27.98
N SER A 750 13.14 20.90 -29.22
CA SER A 750 12.19 21.98 -29.50
C SER A 750 11.49 21.85 -30.85
N PRO A 751 10.16 22.10 -30.93
CA PRO A 751 9.44 22.29 -32.19
C PRO A 751 9.76 23.62 -32.89
N ASP A 752 10.32 24.60 -32.17
CA ASP A 752 10.68 25.94 -32.67
C ASP A 752 12.14 26.05 -33.16
N ASP A 753 12.93 24.98 -33.09
CA ASP A 753 14.23 24.95 -33.76
C ASP A 753 14.02 24.93 -35.28
N GLU A 754 14.86 25.62 -36.06
CA GLU A 754 14.84 25.61 -37.55
C GLU A 754 14.96 24.19 -38.15
N ASP A 755 15.26 23.19 -37.31
CA ASP A 755 15.44 21.77 -37.62
C ASP A 755 14.20 20.87 -37.33
N SER A 756 13.06 21.41 -36.89
CA SER A 756 11.85 20.60 -36.67
C SER A 756 11.31 20.01 -37.99
N SER A 757 10.87 18.75 -37.96
CA SER A 757 10.40 18.05 -39.17
C SER A 757 8.89 17.84 -39.12
N SER A 758 8.19 18.45 -40.08
CA SER A 758 6.77 18.20 -40.31
C SER A 758 6.56 17.09 -41.34
N PHE A 759 5.57 16.25 -41.08
CA PHE A 759 5.20 15.13 -41.93
C PHE A 759 3.76 15.28 -42.39
N ARG A 760 3.52 15.10 -43.69
CA ARG A 760 2.17 14.95 -44.22
C ARG A 760 1.71 13.51 -44.04
N LEU A 761 0.63 13.31 -43.30
CA LEU A 761 -0.04 12.01 -43.28
C LEU A 761 -0.78 11.82 -44.59
N VAL A 762 -0.45 10.79 -45.35
CA VAL A 762 -1.15 10.40 -46.57
C VAL A 762 -1.71 8.99 -46.46
N ALA A 763 -2.69 8.65 -47.29
CA ALA A 763 -3.14 7.27 -47.42
C ALA A 763 -1.94 6.37 -47.80
N GLY A 764 -1.86 5.19 -47.18
CA GLY A 764 -0.71 4.31 -47.35
C GLY A 764 -0.51 3.90 -48.81
N LEU A 765 0.76 3.83 -49.21
CA LEU A 765 1.15 3.54 -50.58
C LEU A 765 0.97 2.07 -50.97
N ASP A 766 0.73 1.18 -49.99
CA ASP A 766 0.51 -0.25 -50.18
C ASP A 766 -0.90 -0.60 -50.69
N GLY A 767 -1.79 0.40 -50.83
CA GLY A 767 -3.14 0.22 -51.33
C GLY A 767 -4.13 -0.38 -50.33
N LYS A 768 -3.73 -0.58 -49.07
CA LYS A 768 -4.65 -0.99 -48.01
C LYS A 768 -5.45 0.23 -47.53
N ALA A 769 -6.75 0.04 -47.31
CA ALA A 769 -7.64 1.15 -46.96
C ALA A 769 -7.30 1.81 -45.60
N ASP A 770 -6.71 1.05 -44.69
CA ASP A 770 -6.44 1.46 -43.30
C ASP A 770 -4.97 1.81 -43.02
N SER A 771 -4.11 1.82 -44.04
CA SER A 771 -2.69 2.16 -43.89
C SER A 771 -2.46 3.66 -44.13
N VAL A 772 -1.39 4.18 -43.54
CA VAL A 772 -0.92 5.57 -43.72
C VAL A 772 0.57 5.60 -44.00
N SER A 773 1.02 6.63 -44.72
CA SER A 773 2.44 6.92 -44.91
C SER A 773 2.76 8.33 -44.41
N LEU A 774 3.94 8.50 -43.83
CA LEU A 774 4.43 9.77 -43.29
C LEU A 774 5.41 10.38 -44.30
N GLU A 775 4.93 11.32 -45.13
CA GLU A 775 5.74 12.02 -46.14
C GLU A 775 6.44 13.24 -45.52
N SER A 776 7.73 13.45 -45.78
CA SER A 776 8.42 14.68 -45.34
C SER A 776 7.94 15.90 -46.12
N GLU A 777 7.58 16.98 -45.42
CA GLU A 777 7.23 18.26 -46.07
C GLU A 777 8.45 18.95 -46.70
N SER A 778 9.63 18.82 -46.09
CA SER A 778 10.87 19.42 -46.60
C SER A 778 11.50 18.60 -47.75
N GLN A 779 11.18 17.31 -47.85
CA GLN A 779 11.65 16.40 -48.90
C GLN A 779 10.49 15.61 -49.53
N LYS A 780 9.75 16.27 -50.44
CA LYS A 780 8.60 15.67 -51.13
C LYS A 780 8.97 14.38 -51.86
N GLY A 781 8.11 13.36 -51.74
CA GLY A 781 8.34 12.01 -52.26
C GLY A 781 9.24 11.13 -51.38
N CYS A 782 9.65 11.60 -50.20
CA CYS A 782 10.40 10.83 -49.21
C CYS A 782 9.54 10.54 -47.98
N TYR A 783 9.58 9.29 -47.52
CA TYR A 783 8.70 8.76 -46.48
C TYR A 783 9.49 8.11 -45.36
N VAL A 784 8.91 8.07 -44.16
CA VAL A 784 9.46 7.28 -43.04
C VAL A 784 9.56 5.80 -43.43
N TYR A 785 10.76 5.22 -43.27
CA TYR A 785 11.16 3.94 -43.87
C TYR A 785 12.16 3.17 -42.99
N SER A 786 11.97 1.86 -42.83
CA SER A 786 12.92 0.93 -42.17
C SER A 786 13.47 -0.17 -43.07
N GLY A 787 12.86 -0.41 -44.24
CA GLY A 787 13.17 -1.56 -45.09
C GLY A 787 12.02 -2.55 -45.25
N VAL A 788 12.14 -3.47 -46.20
CA VAL A 788 11.13 -4.51 -46.49
C VAL A 788 11.33 -5.78 -45.65
N LYS A 789 12.51 -5.96 -45.07
CA LYS A 789 12.86 -7.06 -44.16
C LYS A 789 13.68 -6.51 -43.00
N TYR A 790 13.12 -6.53 -41.80
CA TYR A 790 13.77 -5.99 -40.61
C TYR A 790 13.54 -6.88 -39.39
N SER A 791 14.36 -6.68 -38.36
CA SER A 791 14.22 -7.27 -37.03
C SER A 791 13.98 -6.15 -36.00
N SER A 792 13.63 -6.51 -34.76
CA SER A 792 13.58 -5.54 -33.65
C SER A 792 14.90 -4.76 -33.57
N GLY A 793 14.82 -3.46 -33.31
CA GLY A 793 15.98 -2.55 -33.28
C GLY A 793 16.39 -1.98 -34.63
N ALA A 794 15.67 -2.28 -35.72
CA ALA A 794 15.98 -1.69 -37.03
C ALA A 794 15.70 -0.18 -37.03
N SER A 795 16.70 0.63 -37.37
CA SER A 795 16.58 2.09 -37.37
C SER A 795 15.64 2.62 -38.47
N MET A 796 14.84 3.61 -38.13
CA MET A 796 14.00 4.35 -39.08
C MET A 796 14.79 5.48 -39.74
N LYS A 797 14.55 5.73 -41.02
CA LYS A 797 15.11 6.84 -41.80
C LYS A 797 14.10 7.38 -42.82
N LEU A 798 14.49 8.35 -43.64
CA LEU A 798 13.73 8.71 -44.83
C LEU A 798 14.14 7.87 -46.04
N GLY A 799 13.15 7.26 -46.71
CA GLY A 799 13.31 6.59 -47.99
C GLY A 799 12.54 7.33 -49.08
N CYS A 800 13.19 7.66 -50.20
CA CYS A 800 12.55 8.37 -51.31
C CYS A 800 12.10 7.44 -52.42
N LYS A 801 10.93 7.72 -52.98
CA LYS A 801 10.38 7.00 -54.11
C LYS A 801 11.15 7.36 -55.38
N SER A 802 11.73 6.36 -56.04
CA SER A 802 12.40 6.50 -57.34
C SER A 802 11.60 5.77 -58.43
N ALA A 803 11.96 5.99 -59.70
CA ALA A 803 11.31 5.31 -60.83
C ALA A 803 11.45 3.76 -60.81
N SER A 804 12.36 3.22 -59.98
CA SER A 804 12.58 1.78 -59.80
C SER A 804 12.02 1.23 -58.48
N SER A 805 11.35 2.05 -57.65
CA SER A 805 10.73 1.61 -56.40
C SER A 805 9.51 0.72 -56.68
N GLY A 806 9.64 -0.58 -56.41
CA GLY A 806 8.55 -1.56 -56.56
C GLY A 806 7.64 -1.69 -55.33
N ASP A 807 6.70 -2.63 -55.37
CA ASP A 807 5.67 -2.86 -54.32
C ASP A 807 6.24 -3.04 -52.91
N GLY A 808 7.45 -3.59 -52.79
CA GLY A 808 8.13 -3.74 -51.49
C GLY A 808 8.45 -2.41 -50.82
N PHE A 809 8.75 -1.34 -51.58
CA PHE A 809 8.94 -0.01 -51.01
C PHE A 809 7.62 0.56 -50.48
N ASN A 810 6.54 0.44 -51.25
CA ASN A 810 5.22 0.90 -50.85
C ASN A 810 4.74 0.21 -49.56
N GLN A 811 5.01 -1.09 -49.41
CA GLN A 811 4.74 -1.83 -48.17
C GLN A 811 5.60 -1.31 -47.00
N ALA A 812 6.90 -1.11 -47.21
CA ALA A 812 7.83 -0.69 -46.16
C ALA A 812 7.56 0.71 -45.59
N VAL A 813 6.90 1.60 -46.34
CA VAL A 813 6.56 2.98 -45.91
C VAL A 813 5.10 3.15 -45.48
N SER A 814 4.32 2.07 -45.48
CA SER A 814 2.89 2.08 -45.11
C SER A 814 2.69 1.42 -43.75
N PHE A 815 2.07 2.11 -42.81
CA PHE A 815 1.85 1.67 -41.43
C PHE A 815 0.36 1.60 -41.13
N ALA A 816 -0.08 0.62 -40.36
CA ALA A 816 -1.35 0.74 -39.66
C ALA A 816 -1.22 1.83 -38.59
N MET A 817 -2.24 2.68 -38.47
CA MET A 817 -2.29 3.76 -37.49
C MET A 817 -3.47 3.53 -36.55
N ASP A 818 -3.15 3.06 -35.35
CA ASP A 818 -4.11 2.73 -34.32
C ASP A 818 -4.06 3.75 -33.19
N LYS A 819 -5.06 3.72 -32.30
CA LYS A 819 -5.04 4.53 -31.08
C LYS A 819 -3.81 4.14 -30.24
N GLY A 820 -3.13 5.13 -29.67
CA GLY A 820 -1.94 4.91 -28.86
C GLY A 820 -2.13 3.82 -27.80
N ILE A 821 -1.13 2.95 -27.68
CA ILE A 821 -1.11 1.86 -26.67
C ILE A 821 -1.14 2.46 -25.26
N SER A 822 -0.48 3.60 -25.07
CA SER A 822 -0.49 4.39 -23.83
C SER A 822 -1.44 5.58 -23.93
N GLN A 823 -2.03 5.97 -22.80
CA GLN A 823 -2.93 7.13 -22.70
C GLN A 823 -2.55 7.98 -21.49
N TYR A 824 -2.77 9.30 -21.60
CA TYR A 824 -2.66 10.19 -20.46
C TYR A 824 -3.70 9.84 -19.40
N HIS A 825 -3.25 9.75 -18.15
CA HIS A 825 -4.13 9.60 -17.01
C HIS A 825 -4.93 10.91 -16.83
N PRO A 826 -6.18 10.87 -16.33
CA PRO A 826 -6.96 12.08 -16.06
C PRO A 826 -6.23 13.11 -15.17
N ILE A 827 -5.36 12.63 -14.28
CA ILE A 827 -4.47 13.41 -13.42
C ILE A 827 -3.04 13.41 -13.99
N SER A 828 -2.89 13.82 -15.25
CA SER A 828 -1.57 13.95 -15.90
C SER A 828 -1.10 15.39 -15.97
N PHE A 829 0.18 15.61 -15.70
CA PHE A 829 0.86 16.91 -15.79
C PHE A 829 2.18 16.77 -16.54
N VAL A 830 2.68 17.85 -17.13
CA VAL A 830 4.02 17.93 -17.71
C VAL A 830 4.85 18.86 -16.84
N ALA A 831 5.96 18.36 -16.29
CA ALA A 831 6.93 19.14 -15.53
C ALA A 831 8.18 19.44 -16.37
N LYS A 832 8.65 20.68 -16.35
CA LYS A 832 9.87 21.12 -17.03
C LYS A 832 11.11 20.61 -16.29
N GLY A 833 11.89 19.74 -16.93
CA GLY A 833 13.16 19.25 -16.39
C GLY A 833 14.37 20.01 -16.94
N ALA A 834 15.57 19.67 -16.46
CA ALA A 834 16.81 20.32 -16.88
C ALA A 834 17.22 19.97 -18.33
N HIS A 835 16.93 18.74 -18.78
CA HIS A 835 17.34 18.21 -20.09
C HIS A 835 16.18 17.69 -20.95
N ARG A 836 15.04 17.43 -20.32
CA ARG A 836 13.78 16.99 -20.93
C ARG A 836 12.62 17.30 -19.99
N ASN A 837 11.40 17.32 -20.49
CA ASN A 837 10.22 17.39 -19.64
C ASN A 837 9.83 15.98 -19.14
N PHE A 838 9.11 15.94 -18.02
CA PHE A 838 8.58 14.72 -17.40
C PHE A 838 7.06 14.69 -17.51
N LEU A 839 6.52 13.58 -18.01
CA LEU A 839 5.10 13.29 -17.86
C LEU A 839 4.86 12.71 -16.46
N LEU A 840 4.12 13.45 -15.63
CA LEU A 840 3.75 13.10 -14.28
C LEU A 840 2.37 12.42 -14.22
N VAL A 841 2.27 11.32 -13.47
CA VAL A 841 1.04 10.53 -13.24
C VAL A 841 0.96 10.03 -11.79
N PRO A 842 -0.23 9.69 -11.25
CA PRO A 842 -0.33 9.13 -9.91
C PRO A 842 0.39 7.79 -9.77
N LEU A 843 1.12 7.56 -8.67
CA LEU A 843 1.87 6.31 -8.43
C LEU A 843 1.02 5.04 -8.58
N GLN A 844 -0.24 5.08 -8.15
CA GLN A 844 -1.16 3.94 -8.24
C GLN A 844 -1.54 3.55 -9.68
N SER A 845 -1.37 4.42 -10.67
CA SER A 845 -1.70 4.08 -12.07
C SER A 845 -0.59 3.28 -12.78
N LEU A 846 0.61 3.27 -12.22
CA LEU A 846 1.79 2.61 -12.80
C LEU A 846 1.76 1.09 -12.57
N ARG A 847 2.18 0.35 -13.59
CA ARG A 847 2.33 -1.12 -13.59
C ARG A 847 3.80 -1.49 -13.72
N ASP A 848 4.30 -1.68 -14.94
CA ASP A 848 5.68 -2.13 -15.18
C ASP A 848 6.58 -0.99 -15.65
N GLU A 849 6.02 0.19 -15.91
CA GLU A 849 6.75 1.37 -16.34
C GLU A 849 7.79 1.82 -15.29
N SER A 850 8.90 2.35 -15.77
CA SER A 850 9.95 2.96 -14.96
C SER A 850 9.55 4.37 -14.55
N TYR A 851 9.77 4.70 -13.27
CA TYR A 851 9.36 5.97 -12.69
C TYR A 851 10.36 6.53 -11.67
N THR A 852 10.23 7.83 -11.43
CA THR A 852 10.91 8.57 -10.37
C THR A 852 9.87 9.26 -9.48
N VAL A 853 9.97 9.03 -8.17
CA VAL A 853 9.09 9.66 -7.15
C VAL A 853 9.64 10.99 -6.68
N TYR A 854 10.94 11.01 -6.33
CA TYR A 854 11.63 12.17 -5.80
C TYR A 854 12.52 12.81 -6.86
N PHE A 855 12.38 14.11 -7.04
CA PHE A 855 13.12 14.91 -8.01
C PHE A 855 14.13 15.80 -7.30
N ASN A 856 15.30 15.98 -7.92
CA ASN A 856 16.24 17.02 -7.52
C ASN A 856 15.74 18.36 -8.08
N ILE A 857 15.01 19.12 -7.26
CA ILE A 857 14.40 20.39 -7.65
C ILE A 857 15.33 21.53 -7.22
N GLN A 858 15.93 22.20 -8.20
CA GLN A 858 16.84 23.32 -8.01
C GLN A 858 16.25 24.61 -8.58
N SER A 859 16.42 25.70 -7.83
CA SER A 859 16.07 27.07 -8.26
C SER A 859 17.08 27.63 -9.25
#